data_AF-A0A7J9S3R4-F1
#
_entry.id   AF-A0A7J9S3R4-F1
#
_cell.length_a   1.000
_cell.length_b   1.000
_cell.length_c   1.000
_cell.angle_alpha   90.00
_cell.angle_beta   90.00
_cell.angle_gamma   90.00
#
_symmetry.space_group_name_H-M   'P 1'
#
loop_
_entity.id
_entity.type
_entity.pdbx_description
1 polymer ?
#
loop_
_entity_poly.entity_id
_entity_poly.type
_entity_poly.pdbx_seq_one_letter_code
_entity_poly.pdbx_strand_id
1 'polypeptide(L)'
;MIKKCLLFLLLLFVVGSVSAVPDYIIDETDFENTTHIGTYDVFVFINESGEYNVTANFVNTSYLDHKIVIMIKDTENVVLNCNDNWINATSTGLNHAVYIINSTNVTVKNLKSDWSSVECIHIENVNNTVIEDSEITSKNRGISIFNAEDCGIIGNNITSTEYSSNTCGIYLMGNVINSTITENTIKSNFTGIHIVSSSENNIISANTINSTSQGIQLVGSKNNIILECDIYSIDGYALTLTDSENNIISGCNVTTPDDYGVYLGNSDNTSIINSTVNAATNTIDLNSDNCTVMGSTIRADQYSGLEVSYTGNNIIDCTIYAQYEALTLSGSDNNVSNCTLTGNHEVVSLSGSDNNIIGSTMWATTYNALTVGGTYQNVIDCTITAQNNTLYVNGQNIEINGSDINSNDIAVKCISASYWNRIYLNNINGSVDNQGPSNYFTSKNEVNYTYAGKNYTGILGNYWYLYDEEDAVIENGTWNIPYVININTNDSKPLAGPWDKDTNSIFGKIEYDDGKIHLTQADFATGLYIINETGIYVLEENINSSMGIAIDSDNVTIDGNGFYMNTSGVSTFMGSYENITIKNLGLNCDNGLNLANADNVTISSCVFLVTNAGIVADGENIVISSCNFTGIDNGWGINIISMQNGTITGCKFNNLMIGINTQGESSIGNCTITYNEFIENSWGLNLNGEYNWIYLNDFESNTWANFNYDSTFTNYFHSPVLTYKYDGVVYEGRLGNYYVGEELGTSVLGIFDKPYGIVPLIPR
;
A
#
# COMPACT_ATOMS: atom_id res chain seq x y z
N MET A 1 -20.55 -7.02 34.77
CA MET A 1 -21.63 -6.09 35.22
C MET A 1 -21.33 -5.30 36.50
N ILE A 2 -20.35 -5.68 37.34
CA ILE A 2 -20.01 -4.94 38.58
C ILE A 2 -18.83 -3.94 38.40
N LYS A 3 -18.08 -3.99 37.29
CA LYS A 3 -17.02 -3.02 36.97
C LYS A 3 -17.50 -1.74 36.26
N LYS A 4 -18.73 -1.69 35.73
CA LYS A 4 -19.32 -0.49 35.11
C LYS A 4 -20.05 0.43 36.11
N CYS A 5 -20.36 -0.03 37.33
CA CYS A 5 -20.99 0.81 38.36
C CYS A 5 -20.00 1.62 39.21
N LEU A 6 -18.71 1.24 39.23
CA LEU A 6 -17.71 1.96 40.05
C LEU A 6 -17.19 3.23 39.35
N LEU A 7 -17.15 3.23 38.01
CA LEU A 7 -16.80 4.42 37.22
C LEU A 7 -17.92 5.47 37.24
N PHE A 8 -19.18 5.02 37.31
CA PHE A 8 -20.34 5.92 37.45
C PHE A 8 -20.49 6.48 38.88
N LEU A 9 -19.91 5.82 39.90
CA LEU A 9 -19.94 6.32 41.28
C LEU A 9 -18.78 7.29 41.60
N LEU A 10 -17.65 7.23 40.88
CA LEU A 10 -16.55 8.19 41.04
C LEU A 10 -16.84 9.55 40.38
N LEU A 11 -17.67 9.58 39.32
CA LEU A 11 -18.17 10.83 38.74
C LEU A 11 -19.24 11.54 39.59
N LEU A 12 -19.77 10.89 40.63
CA LEU A 12 -20.81 11.44 41.50
C LEU A 12 -20.28 12.12 42.78
N PHE A 13 -18.95 12.19 42.96
CA PHE A 13 -18.33 12.85 44.13
C PHE A 13 -17.41 14.05 43.80
N VAL A 14 -17.45 14.57 42.58
CA VAL A 14 -17.03 15.95 42.29
C VAL A 14 -18.28 16.77 41.94
N VAL A 15 -19.20 16.88 42.91
CA VAL A 15 -20.18 17.98 42.91
C VAL A 15 -19.54 19.14 43.67
N GLY A 16 -18.41 19.61 43.13
CA GLY A 16 -18.11 21.04 43.21
C GLY A 16 -19.14 21.70 42.29
N SER A 17 -19.80 22.74 42.79
CA SER A 17 -20.77 23.55 42.05
C SER A 17 -20.39 23.66 40.57
N VAL A 18 -21.24 23.16 39.67
CA VAL A 18 -21.24 23.58 38.27
C VAL A 18 -21.64 25.05 38.31
N SER A 19 -20.65 25.92 38.48
CA SER A 19 -20.79 27.33 38.14
C SER A 19 -21.20 27.35 36.68
N ALA A 20 -22.22 28.13 36.33
CA ALA A 20 -22.44 28.46 34.92
C ALA A 20 -21.11 29.00 34.38
N VAL A 21 -20.64 28.45 33.25
CA VAL A 21 -19.50 29.03 32.54
C VAL A 21 -19.96 30.41 32.10
N PRO A 22 -19.27 31.50 32.49
CA PRO A 22 -19.61 32.84 32.03
C PRO A 22 -19.56 32.89 30.51
N ASP A 23 -20.61 33.47 29.90
CA ASP A 23 -20.74 33.63 28.44
C ASP A 23 -20.61 35.12 28.11
N TYR A 24 -19.66 35.44 27.24
CA TYR A 24 -19.28 36.80 26.84
C TYR A 24 -19.48 36.96 25.34
N ILE A 25 -20.05 38.10 24.95
CA ILE A 25 -20.19 38.48 23.54
C ILE A 25 -19.05 39.43 23.19
N ILE A 26 -18.37 39.15 22.08
CA ILE A 26 -17.43 40.08 21.42
C ILE A 26 -18.14 40.65 20.20
N ASP A 27 -18.42 41.95 20.19
CA ASP A 27 -19.12 42.65 19.11
C ASP A 27 -18.27 43.76 18.48
N GLU A 28 -18.87 44.56 17.58
CA GLU A 28 -18.18 45.65 16.87
C GLU A 28 -17.54 46.67 17.83
N THR A 29 -18.13 46.88 19.02
CA THR A 29 -17.67 47.90 19.97
C THR A 29 -16.38 47.51 20.68
N ASP A 30 -16.15 46.20 20.87
CA ASP A 30 -14.93 45.66 21.46
C ASP A 30 -13.71 45.88 20.54
N PHE A 31 -13.94 46.07 19.24
CA PHE A 31 -12.91 46.32 18.25
C PHE A 31 -12.59 47.80 18.00
N GLU A 32 -13.26 48.73 18.69
CA GLU A 32 -13.06 50.17 18.46
C GLU A 32 -11.78 50.73 19.10
N ASN A 33 -11.35 50.16 20.23
CA ASN A 33 -10.24 50.67 21.03
C ASN A 33 -9.26 49.54 21.39
N THR A 34 -8.00 49.91 21.59
CA THR A 34 -6.97 48.97 22.05
C THR A 34 -6.55 49.25 23.49
N THR A 35 -6.22 48.19 24.21
CA THR A 35 -5.58 48.23 25.53
C THR A 35 -4.10 47.89 25.39
N HIS A 36 -3.22 48.66 26.04
CA HIS A 36 -1.78 48.40 26.01
C HIS A 36 -1.40 47.27 26.97
N ILE A 37 -0.92 46.14 26.45
CA ILE A 37 -0.53 44.94 27.20
C ILE A 37 0.91 44.57 26.84
N GLY A 38 1.85 44.80 27.77
CA GLY A 38 3.27 44.52 27.55
C GLY A 38 3.84 45.39 26.42
N THR A 39 4.26 44.76 25.32
CA THR A 39 4.76 45.46 24.12
C THR A 39 3.72 45.62 23.02
N TYR A 40 2.48 45.16 23.24
CA TYR A 40 1.44 45.12 22.23
C TYR A 40 0.25 46.01 22.59
N ASP A 41 -0.42 46.53 21.57
CA ASP A 41 -1.76 47.10 21.72
C ASP A 41 -2.80 46.04 21.30
N VAL A 42 -3.75 45.73 22.18
CA VAL A 42 -4.67 44.59 22.02
C VAL A 42 -6.11 45.10 21.93
N PHE A 43 -6.88 44.71 20.92
CA PHE A 43 -8.30 45.08 20.83
C PHE A 43 -9.13 44.34 21.89
N VAL A 44 -9.07 43.01 21.89
CA VAL A 44 -9.79 42.16 22.85
C VAL A 44 -8.79 41.41 23.72
N PHE A 45 -8.80 41.70 25.02
CA PHE A 45 -7.95 41.04 26.00
C PHE A 45 -8.78 40.10 26.88
N ILE A 46 -8.48 38.80 26.79
CA ILE A 46 -9.14 37.73 27.55
C ILE A 46 -8.17 37.22 28.61
N ASN A 47 -8.53 37.41 29.87
CA ASN A 47 -7.76 36.97 31.03
C ASN A 47 -8.62 36.28 32.11
N GLU A 48 -9.89 35.98 31.81
CA GLU A 48 -10.79 35.24 32.69
C GLU A 48 -11.33 34.00 31.96
N SER A 49 -11.66 32.96 32.73
CA SER A 49 -12.31 31.76 32.20
C SER A 49 -13.71 32.07 31.68
N GLY A 50 -14.10 31.43 30.58
CA GLY A 50 -15.43 31.65 30.00
C GLY A 50 -15.54 31.19 28.56
N GLU A 51 -16.75 31.27 28.04
CA GLU A 51 -17.06 31.12 26.62
C GLU A 51 -17.19 32.52 26.02
N TYR A 52 -16.43 32.80 24.97
CA TYR A 52 -16.35 34.08 24.28
C TYR A 52 -16.84 33.88 22.86
N ASN A 53 -17.99 34.47 22.55
CA ASN A 53 -18.67 34.35 21.27
C ASN A 53 -18.46 35.62 20.45
N VAL A 54 -17.67 35.52 19.37
CA VAL A 54 -17.53 36.61 18.40
C VAL A 54 -18.80 36.67 17.56
N THR A 55 -19.36 37.87 17.42
CA THR A 55 -20.62 38.12 16.71
C THR A 55 -20.50 39.16 15.60
N ALA A 56 -19.29 39.71 15.42
CA ALA A 56 -18.99 40.71 14.42
C ALA A 56 -17.66 40.42 13.73
N ASN A 57 -17.58 40.78 12.44
CA ASN A 57 -16.31 40.75 11.71
C ASN A 57 -15.39 41.86 12.19
N PHE A 58 -14.10 41.55 12.34
CA PHE A 58 -13.04 42.54 12.41
C PHE A 58 -12.42 42.69 11.01
N VAL A 59 -12.65 43.83 10.36
CA VAL A 59 -12.03 44.13 9.05
C VAL A 59 -11.29 45.45 9.15
N ASN A 60 -9.96 45.38 9.23
CA ASN A 60 -9.11 46.56 9.36
C ASN A 60 -8.19 46.76 8.14
N THR A 61 -8.42 47.84 7.40
CA THR A 61 -7.62 48.22 6.23
C THR A 61 -6.46 49.17 6.59
N SER A 62 -6.28 49.47 7.87
CA SER A 62 -5.16 50.26 8.40
C SER A 62 -4.06 49.32 8.91
N TYR A 63 -2.79 49.72 8.72
CA TYR A 63 -1.64 48.92 9.18
C TYR A 63 -1.64 48.70 10.70
N LEU A 64 -1.65 47.44 11.11
CA LEU A 64 -1.55 46.99 12.50
C LEU A 64 -0.10 46.70 12.91
N ASP A 65 0.72 47.73 13.08
CA ASP A 65 2.08 47.53 13.61
C ASP A 65 2.04 47.26 15.12
N HIS A 66 2.58 46.11 15.57
CA HIS A 66 2.59 45.65 16.98
C HIS A 66 1.20 45.57 17.66
N LYS A 67 0.14 45.28 16.91
CA LYS A 67 -1.22 45.12 17.47
C LYS A 67 -1.72 43.68 17.41
N ILE A 68 -2.54 43.28 18.36
CA ILE A 68 -3.17 41.95 18.40
C ILE A 68 -4.68 42.14 18.42
N VAL A 69 -5.41 41.37 17.63
CA VAL A 69 -6.88 41.47 17.63
C VAL A 69 -7.44 40.83 18.89
N ILE A 70 -7.15 39.55 19.12
CA ILE A 70 -7.57 38.84 20.33
C ILE A 70 -6.35 38.24 21.03
N MET A 71 -6.11 38.64 22.28
CA MET A 71 -5.09 38.04 23.13
C MET A 71 -5.74 37.27 24.27
N ILE A 72 -5.37 36.00 24.42
CA ILE A 72 -5.73 35.15 25.57
C ILE A 72 -4.46 34.95 26.39
N LYS A 73 -4.44 35.44 27.64
CA LYS A 73 -3.20 35.49 28.42
C LYS A 73 -3.40 35.25 29.91
N ASP A 74 -2.48 34.47 30.49
CA ASP A 74 -2.39 34.15 31.92
C ASP A 74 -3.74 33.66 32.49
N THR A 75 -4.44 32.80 31.76
CA THR A 75 -5.78 32.32 32.11
C THR A 75 -5.99 30.85 31.78
N GLU A 76 -7.13 30.30 32.15
CA GLU A 76 -7.48 28.90 31.91
C GLU A 76 -8.95 28.72 31.56
N ASN A 77 -9.31 27.61 30.92
CA ASN A 77 -10.69 27.22 30.62
C ASN A 77 -11.42 28.28 29.78
N VAL A 78 -10.84 28.61 28.62
CA VAL A 78 -11.38 29.61 27.68
C VAL A 78 -11.85 28.91 26.42
N VAL A 79 -13.07 29.19 25.98
CA VAL A 79 -13.54 28.83 24.65
C VAL A 79 -13.76 30.10 23.86
N LEU A 80 -12.93 30.37 22.87
CA LEU A 80 -13.14 31.43 21.88
C LEU A 80 -13.81 30.83 20.65
N ASN A 81 -15.11 31.07 20.53
CA ASN A 81 -15.89 30.69 19.36
C ASN A 81 -16.04 31.90 18.43
N CYS A 82 -15.36 31.85 17.29
CA CYS A 82 -15.40 32.94 16.31
C CYS A 82 -16.68 32.96 15.48
N ASN A 83 -17.54 31.93 15.57
CA ASN A 83 -18.83 31.82 14.86
C ASN A 83 -18.74 32.16 13.36
N ASP A 84 -17.69 31.70 12.67
CA ASP A 84 -17.44 31.98 11.25
C ASP A 84 -17.25 33.46 10.90
N ASN A 85 -17.01 34.33 11.89
CA ASN A 85 -16.70 35.73 11.65
C ASN A 85 -15.27 35.90 11.16
N TRP A 86 -15.10 36.86 10.25
CA TRP A 86 -13.82 37.25 9.68
C TRP A 86 -13.02 38.11 10.64
N ILE A 87 -11.77 37.74 10.90
CA ILE A 87 -10.78 38.56 11.59
C ILE A 87 -9.64 38.84 10.63
N ASN A 88 -9.76 39.94 9.89
CA ASN A 88 -8.88 40.30 8.78
C ASN A 88 -8.22 41.65 9.01
N ALA A 89 -6.93 41.72 8.73
CA ALA A 89 -6.20 42.98 8.74
C ALA A 89 -5.11 43.05 7.68
N THR A 90 -4.94 44.25 7.10
CA THR A 90 -3.72 44.60 6.38
C THR A 90 -2.65 45.03 7.38
N SER A 91 -1.51 44.35 7.42
CA SER A 91 -0.60 44.48 8.55
C SER A 91 0.86 44.23 8.16
N THR A 92 1.76 44.90 8.86
CA THR A 92 3.22 44.73 8.76
C THR A 92 3.78 44.67 10.18
N GLY A 93 4.78 43.83 10.44
CA GLY A 93 5.39 43.68 11.78
C GLY A 93 4.84 42.49 12.58
N LEU A 94 5.11 42.43 13.89
CA LEU A 94 4.69 41.34 14.77
C LEU A 94 3.24 41.57 15.24
N ASN A 95 2.27 40.95 14.55
CA ASN A 95 0.84 41.02 14.89
C ASN A 95 0.14 39.70 14.56
N HIS A 96 -0.95 39.43 15.28
CA HIS A 96 -1.68 38.17 15.25
C HIS A 96 -3.19 38.42 15.29
N ALA A 97 -3.96 37.57 14.62
CA ALA A 97 -5.42 37.54 14.77
C ALA A 97 -5.74 37.05 16.18
N VAL A 98 -5.10 35.94 16.57
CA VAL A 98 -5.21 35.35 17.90
C VAL A 98 -3.81 35.07 18.45
N TYR A 99 -3.53 35.57 19.66
CA TYR A 99 -2.33 35.21 20.42
C TYR A 99 -2.72 34.60 21.75
N ILE A 100 -2.36 33.33 21.95
CA ILE A 100 -2.55 32.59 23.20
C ILE A 100 -1.20 32.44 23.89
N ILE A 101 -1.08 32.91 25.13
CA ILE A 101 0.16 32.82 25.89
C ILE A 101 -0.06 32.48 27.36
N ASN A 102 0.80 31.61 27.93
CA ASN A 102 0.80 31.25 29.35
C ASN A 102 -0.60 30.81 29.85
N SER A 103 -1.31 30.04 29.04
CA SER A 103 -2.71 29.69 29.30
C SER A 103 -2.94 28.19 29.16
N THR A 104 -3.96 27.69 29.84
CA THR A 104 -4.28 26.25 29.93
C THR A 104 -5.71 25.98 29.49
N ASN A 105 -5.95 24.88 28.77
CA ASN A 105 -7.32 24.49 28.38
C ASN A 105 -8.05 25.60 27.62
N VAL A 106 -7.46 26.00 26.48
CA VAL A 106 -8.01 27.04 25.60
C VAL A 106 -8.48 26.39 24.30
N THR A 107 -9.72 26.63 23.90
CA THR A 107 -10.23 26.21 22.58
C THR A 107 -10.49 27.45 21.73
N VAL A 108 -9.94 27.49 20.52
CA VAL A 108 -10.30 28.48 19.49
C VAL A 108 -10.95 27.74 18.34
N LYS A 109 -12.13 28.18 17.92
CA LYS A 109 -12.87 27.49 16.84
C LYS A 109 -13.61 28.43 15.91
N ASN A 110 -13.90 27.93 14.69
CA ASN A 110 -14.71 28.61 13.68
C ASN A 110 -14.15 29.99 13.29
N LEU A 111 -12.83 30.17 13.28
CA LEU A 111 -12.20 31.42 12.86
C LEU A 111 -12.13 31.50 11.33
N LYS A 112 -12.48 32.65 10.75
CA LYS A 112 -12.14 32.96 9.36
C LYS A 112 -11.12 34.09 9.31
N SER A 113 -10.06 33.91 8.54
CA SER A 113 -8.97 34.88 8.47
C SER A 113 -8.37 34.98 7.06
N ASP A 114 -8.04 36.20 6.65
CA ASP A 114 -7.10 36.54 5.58
C ASP A 114 -5.99 37.42 6.19
N TRP A 115 -4.98 36.76 6.75
CA TRP A 115 -3.95 37.39 7.57
C TRP A 115 -2.71 37.74 6.75
N SER A 116 -2.41 39.03 6.66
CA SER A 116 -1.32 39.52 5.80
C SER A 116 0.05 39.61 6.47
N SER A 117 0.18 39.13 7.72
CA SER A 117 1.40 39.28 8.54
C SER A 117 2.20 37.99 8.74
N VAL A 118 3.07 37.99 9.77
CA VAL A 118 3.98 36.90 10.15
C VAL A 118 3.22 35.62 10.49
N GLU A 119 2.28 35.63 11.46
CA GLU A 119 1.56 34.42 11.88
C GLU A 119 0.11 34.78 12.23
N CYS A 120 -0.88 34.04 11.71
CA CYS A 120 -2.29 34.33 12.00
C CYS A 120 -2.66 33.97 13.44
N ILE A 121 -2.39 32.73 13.83
CA ILE A 121 -2.55 32.26 15.21
C ILE A 121 -1.17 31.96 15.78
N HIS A 122 -0.84 32.60 16.91
CA HIS A 122 0.40 32.36 17.63
C HIS A 122 0.10 31.81 19.02
N ILE A 123 0.74 30.69 19.37
CA ILE A 123 0.51 29.96 20.60
C ILE A 123 1.85 29.76 21.29
N GLU A 124 1.97 30.18 22.56
CA GLU A 124 3.24 30.14 23.29
C GLU A 124 3.08 29.76 24.76
N ASN A 125 3.87 28.79 25.25
CA ASN A 125 3.88 28.39 26.67
C ASN A 125 2.49 27.98 27.18
N VAL A 126 1.80 27.13 26.41
CA VAL A 126 0.43 26.68 26.73
C VAL A 126 0.36 25.18 26.94
N ASN A 127 -0.73 24.70 27.51
CA ASN A 127 -1.07 23.29 27.54
C ASN A 127 -2.57 23.04 27.36
N ASN A 128 -2.93 21.87 26.81
CA ASN A 128 -4.32 21.51 26.53
C ASN A 128 -5.04 22.53 25.63
N THR A 129 -4.34 23.11 24.64
CA THR A 129 -4.93 24.11 23.74
C THR A 129 -5.38 23.45 22.45
N VAL A 130 -6.61 23.73 22.01
CA VAL A 130 -7.20 23.20 20.77
C VAL A 130 -7.52 24.34 19.81
N ILE A 131 -7.07 24.23 18.57
CA ILE A 131 -7.49 25.05 17.44
C ILE A 131 -8.26 24.17 16.47
N GLU A 132 -9.55 24.43 16.28
CA GLU A 132 -10.42 23.59 15.47
C GLU A 132 -11.27 24.34 14.45
N ASP A 133 -11.65 23.65 13.39
CA ASP A 133 -12.68 24.07 12.42
C ASP A 133 -12.51 25.50 11.87
N SER A 134 -11.26 25.95 11.67
CA SER A 134 -10.95 27.31 11.23
C SER A 134 -10.47 27.37 9.78
N GLU A 135 -10.86 28.43 9.07
CA GLU A 135 -10.44 28.76 7.71
C GLU A 135 -9.42 29.90 7.74
N ILE A 136 -8.14 29.55 7.59
CA ILE A 136 -7.01 30.47 7.77
C ILE A 136 -6.30 30.64 6.43
N THR A 137 -6.45 31.81 5.84
CA THR A 137 -5.59 32.28 4.77
C THR A 137 -4.49 33.16 5.38
N SER A 138 -3.22 32.92 5.05
CA SER A 138 -2.11 33.73 5.57
C SER A 138 -1.06 34.06 4.50
N LYS A 139 -0.24 35.09 4.73
CA LYS A 139 0.92 35.41 3.85
C LYS A 139 2.23 34.76 4.28
N ASN A 140 2.31 34.28 5.51
CA ASN A 140 3.50 33.66 6.05
C ASN A 140 3.15 32.38 6.80
N ARG A 141 2.87 32.43 8.10
CA ARG A 141 2.47 31.25 8.87
C ARG A 141 0.98 31.26 9.20
N GLY A 142 0.31 30.13 9.00
CA GLY A 142 -1.08 29.95 9.40
C GLY A 142 -1.18 29.86 10.92
N ILE A 143 -0.69 28.76 11.48
CA ILE A 143 -0.68 28.50 12.92
C ILE A 143 0.75 28.21 13.37
N SER A 144 1.20 28.91 14.40
CA SER A 144 2.50 28.65 15.02
C SER A 144 2.37 28.29 16.50
N ILE A 145 3.11 27.26 16.91
CA ILE A 145 3.07 26.69 18.27
C ILE A 145 4.48 26.66 18.83
N PHE A 146 4.64 27.23 20.03
CA PHE A 146 5.92 27.34 20.71
C PHE A 146 5.81 26.85 22.15
N ASN A 147 6.69 25.92 22.54
CA ASN A 147 6.80 25.40 23.91
C ASN A 147 5.42 24.99 24.49
N ALA A 148 4.79 23.98 23.91
CA ALA A 148 3.42 23.61 24.24
C ALA A 148 3.27 22.11 24.52
N GLU A 149 2.31 21.74 25.34
CA GLU A 149 2.02 20.34 25.69
C GLU A 149 0.55 20.00 25.45
N ASP A 150 0.26 18.77 25.02
CA ASP A 150 -1.11 18.25 24.88
C ASP A 150 -2.02 19.13 24.00
N CYS A 151 -1.49 19.74 22.95
CA CYS A 151 -2.26 20.62 22.06
C CYS A 151 -2.87 19.88 20.87
N GLY A 152 -4.00 20.38 20.35
CA GLY A 152 -4.71 19.82 19.20
C GLY A 152 -4.90 20.86 18.09
N ILE A 153 -4.46 20.57 16.87
CA ILE A 153 -4.80 21.34 15.67
C ILE A 153 -5.64 20.44 14.77
N ILE A 154 -6.95 20.69 14.71
CA ILE A 154 -7.95 19.71 14.26
C ILE A 154 -8.85 20.31 13.18
N GLY A 155 -9.01 19.66 12.03
CA GLY A 155 -10.07 20.05 11.08
C GLY A 155 -9.92 21.43 10.43
N ASN A 156 -8.73 22.05 10.46
CA ASN A 156 -8.53 23.40 9.92
C ASN A 156 -8.24 23.37 8.41
N ASN A 157 -8.69 24.40 7.71
CA ASN A 157 -8.32 24.67 6.32
C ASN A 157 -7.33 25.84 6.26
N ILE A 158 -6.07 25.55 5.93
CA ILE A 158 -4.96 26.51 6.01
C ILE A 158 -4.35 26.72 4.63
N THR A 159 -4.39 27.94 4.12
CA THR A 159 -3.86 28.29 2.79
C THR A 159 -2.89 29.46 2.87
N SER A 160 -1.75 29.38 2.17
CA SER A 160 -0.87 30.55 1.96
C SER A 160 -1.23 31.29 0.66
N THR A 161 -1.07 32.61 0.68
CA THR A 161 -1.19 33.49 -0.49
C THR A 161 0.14 33.92 -1.10
N GLU A 162 1.27 33.53 -0.48
CA GLU A 162 2.62 33.83 -0.96
C GLU A 162 3.46 32.57 -1.25
N TYR A 163 4.24 32.65 -2.32
CA TYR A 163 5.22 31.66 -2.74
C TYR A 163 6.62 32.04 -2.22
N SER A 164 6.79 32.01 -0.91
CA SER A 164 8.03 32.40 -0.22
C SER A 164 8.53 31.26 0.65
N SER A 165 9.84 31.05 0.73
CA SER A 165 10.46 29.97 1.52
C SER A 165 10.18 30.03 3.02
N ASN A 166 9.63 31.15 3.50
CA ASN A 166 9.26 31.33 4.90
C ASN A 166 7.83 30.84 5.21
N THR A 167 6.99 30.62 4.19
CA THR A 167 5.58 30.31 4.42
C THR A 167 5.38 28.88 4.93
N CYS A 168 4.62 28.74 6.01
CA CYS A 168 4.30 27.45 6.63
C CYS A 168 2.80 27.39 6.94
N GLY A 169 2.14 26.28 6.63
CA GLY A 169 0.75 26.09 7.09
C GLY A 169 0.69 26.02 8.61
N ILE A 170 1.39 25.03 9.16
CA ILE A 170 1.55 24.81 10.60
C ILE A 170 3.04 24.74 10.94
N TYR A 171 3.45 25.50 11.96
CA TYR A 171 4.83 25.59 12.40
C TYR A 171 4.97 25.27 13.89
N LEU A 172 5.69 24.21 14.24
CA LEU A 172 6.00 23.80 15.61
C LEU A 172 7.47 24.11 15.89
N MET A 173 7.74 24.84 16.96
CA MET A 173 9.11 25.18 17.35
C MET A 173 9.34 25.10 18.86
N GLY A 174 10.47 24.49 19.21
CA GLY A 174 10.86 24.30 20.61
C GLY A 174 10.24 23.02 21.17
N ASN A 175 9.96 23.02 22.47
CA ASN A 175 9.47 21.83 23.16
C ASN A 175 7.94 21.69 22.97
N VAL A 176 7.51 21.32 21.77
CA VAL A 176 6.12 20.91 21.51
C VAL A 176 6.03 19.39 21.71
N ILE A 177 5.23 18.98 22.70
CA ILE A 177 5.21 17.59 23.19
C ILE A 177 3.77 17.07 23.26
N ASN A 178 3.58 15.78 22.97
CA ASN A 178 2.29 15.06 23.10
C ASN A 178 1.13 15.73 22.34
N SER A 179 1.43 16.49 21.30
CA SER A 179 0.41 17.26 20.56
C SER A 179 -0.05 16.53 19.32
N THR A 180 -1.29 16.79 18.89
CA THR A 180 -1.92 16.16 17.74
C THR A 180 -2.24 17.20 16.67
N ILE A 181 -1.83 16.93 15.43
CA ILE A 181 -2.21 17.68 14.24
C ILE A 181 -3.00 16.73 13.36
N THR A 182 -4.32 16.90 13.25
CA THR A 182 -5.16 15.92 12.55
C THR A 182 -6.28 16.52 11.72
N GLU A 183 -6.63 15.85 10.63
CA GLU A 183 -7.76 16.19 9.76
C GLU A 183 -7.68 17.62 9.17
N ASN A 184 -6.47 18.19 9.07
CA ASN A 184 -6.28 19.51 8.47
C ASN A 184 -6.09 19.41 6.95
N THR A 185 -6.64 20.39 6.24
CA THR A 185 -6.40 20.62 4.82
C THR A 185 -5.41 21.78 4.67
N ILE A 186 -4.21 21.52 4.19
CA ILE A 186 -3.12 22.52 4.12
C ILE A 186 -2.68 22.71 2.67
N LYS A 187 -2.81 23.92 2.11
CA LYS A 187 -2.64 24.17 0.66
C LYS A 187 -1.76 25.39 0.34
N SER A 188 -1.01 25.31 -0.75
CA SER A 188 -0.26 26.44 -1.34
C SER A 188 0.82 27.06 -0.42
N ASN A 189 1.20 26.36 0.65
CA ASN A 189 2.29 26.76 1.54
C ASN A 189 3.62 26.26 0.96
N PHE A 190 4.71 26.98 1.22
CA PHE A 190 6.04 26.49 0.86
C PHE A 190 6.35 25.21 1.65
N THR A 191 6.13 25.24 2.97
CA THR A 191 6.07 24.04 3.81
C THR A 191 4.68 23.82 4.37
N GLY A 192 4.12 22.62 4.29
CA GLY A 192 2.79 22.33 4.82
C GLY A 192 2.80 22.32 6.34
N ILE A 193 3.53 21.35 6.91
CA ILE A 193 3.78 21.23 8.36
C ILE A 193 5.29 21.21 8.58
N HIS A 194 5.78 22.08 9.45
CA HIS A 194 7.20 22.16 9.79
C HIS A 194 7.37 22.00 11.30
N ILE A 195 8.15 21.00 11.72
CA ILE A 195 8.41 20.67 13.12
C ILE A 195 9.90 20.79 13.39
N VAL A 196 10.27 21.67 14.32
CA VAL A 196 11.68 21.95 14.61
C VAL A 196 12.02 22.02 16.10
N SER A 197 13.29 21.79 16.40
CA SER A 197 13.94 22.13 17.68
C SER A 197 13.42 21.32 18.88
N SER A 198 13.60 20.00 18.85
CA SER A 198 13.31 19.07 19.98
C SER A 198 11.83 18.81 20.25
N SER A 199 10.94 19.04 19.28
CA SER A 199 9.55 18.59 19.41
C SER A 199 9.48 17.06 19.34
N GLU A 200 8.73 16.45 20.26
CA GLU A 200 8.71 15.00 20.42
C GLU A 200 7.34 14.43 20.83
N ASN A 201 7.12 13.14 20.53
CA ASN A 201 5.88 12.43 20.86
C ASN A 201 4.62 13.06 20.27
N ASN A 202 4.74 13.78 19.15
CA ASN A 202 3.59 14.37 18.46
C ASN A 202 3.01 13.41 17.43
N ILE A 203 1.70 13.51 17.20
CA ILE A 203 0.96 12.71 16.22
C ILE A 203 0.45 13.63 15.11
N ILE A 204 0.88 13.37 13.89
CA ILE A 204 0.43 14.06 12.69
C ILE A 204 -0.36 13.04 11.88
N SER A 205 -1.69 13.16 11.84
CA SER A 205 -2.52 12.10 11.26
C SER A 205 -3.69 12.56 10.41
N ALA A 206 -4.01 11.84 9.34
CA ALA A 206 -5.16 12.14 8.48
C ALA A 206 -5.18 13.58 7.91
N ASN A 207 -4.02 14.19 7.67
CA ASN A 207 -3.94 15.53 7.07
C ASN A 207 -3.81 15.41 5.54
N THR A 208 -4.48 16.31 4.82
CA THR A 208 -4.34 16.47 3.37
C THR A 208 -3.47 17.69 3.10
N ILE A 209 -2.27 17.48 2.56
CA ILE A 209 -1.25 18.50 2.40
C ILE A 209 -0.89 18.63 0.91
N ASN A 210 -1.07 19.82 0.36
CA ASN A 210 -0.66 20.19 -0.99
C ASN A 210 0.22 21.43 -0.91
N SER A 211 1.52 21.19 -0.77
CA SER A 211 2.53 22.23 -0.62
C SER A 211 3.23 22.52 -1.93
N THR A 212 3.87 23.68 -2.03
CA THR A 212 4.65 24.01 -3.20
C THR A 212 6.02 23.33 -3.18
N SER A 213 6.68 23.25 -2.01
CA SER A 213 8.04 22.69 -1.94
C SER A 213 8.24 21.55 -0.93
N GLN A 214 7.72 21.68 0.30
CA GLN A 214 7.82 20.66 1.35
C GLN A 214 6.42 20.31 1.88
N GLY A 215 6.03 19.04 1.83
CA GLY A 215 4.78 18.61 2.45
C GLY A 215 4.88 18.67 3.97
N ILE A 216 5.72 17.79 4.53
CA ILE A 216 6.05 17.77 5.96
C ILE A 216 7.57 17.77 6.13
N GLN A 217 8.07 18.61 7.03
CA GLN A 217 9.48 18.69 7.38
C GLN A 217 9.71 18.57 8.89
N LEU A 218 10.58 17.66 9.31
CA LEU A 218 11.06 17.49 10.69
C LEU A 218 12.56 17.79 10.76
N VAL A 219 12.96 18.67 11.67
CA VAL A 219 14.37 19.00 11.91
C VAL A 219 14.69 18.91 13.40
N GLY A 220 15.61 18.02 13.78
CA GLY A 220 15.99 17.82 15.18
C GLY A 220 14.82 17.40 16.07
N SER A 221 13.87 16.61 15.55
CA SER A 221 12.61 16.26 16.22
C SER A 221 12.41 14.75 16.25
N LYS A 222 12.08 14.17 17.41
CA LYS A 222 12.21 12.71 17.66
C LYS A 222 10.90 12.09 18.14
N ASN A 223 10.74 10.79 17.99
CA ASN A 223 9.59 10.05 18.55
C ASN A 223 8.21 10.54 18.05
N ASN A 224 8.12 11.15 16.88
CA ASN A 224 6.85 11.59 16.30
C ASN A 224 6.27 10.50 15.38
N ILE A 225 4.95 10.52 15.24
CA ILE A 225 4.19 9.59 14.41
C ILE A 225 3.47 10.38 13.32
N ILE A 226 3.74 10.04 12.06
CA ILE A 226 3.05 10.54 10.88
C ILE A 226 2.19 9.38 10.34
N LEU A 227 0.87 9.52 10.35
CA LEU A 227 -0.07 8.42 10.12
C LEU A 227 -1.18 8.79 9.14
N GLU A 228 -1.40 8.00 8.10
CA GLU A 228 -2.56 8.17 7.20
C GLU A 228 -2.64 9.59 6.56
N CYS A 229 -1.50 10.23 6.31
CA CYS A 229 -1.46 11.56 5.68
C CYS A 229 -1.38 11.44 4.15
N ASP A 230 -2.11 12.31 3.44
CA ASP A 230 -1.98 12.53 2.01
C ASP A 230 -1.06 13.73 1.77
N ILE A 231 0.16 13.47 1.31
CA ILE A 231 1.25 14.45 1.22
C ILE A 231 1.62 14.64 -0.24
N TYR A 232 1.37 15.83 -0.77
CA TYR A 232 1.75 16.24 -2.11
C TYR A 232 2.65 17.47 -2.07
N SER A 233 3.76 17.42 -2.82
CA SER A 233 4.65 18.56 -3.09
C SER A 233 4.79 18.79 -4.59
N ILE A 234 4.92 20.05 -5.02
CA ILE A 234 5.05 20.41 -6.43
C ILE A 234 6.50 20.35 -6.92
N ASP A 235 7.44 20.93 -6.18
CA ASP A 235 8.83 21.17 -6.65
C ASP A 235 9.92 20.85 -5.62
N GLY A 236 9.65 19.96 -4.67
CA GLY A 236 10.66 19.54 -3.69
C GLY A 236 10.32 18.25 -2.97
N TYR A 237 11.09 17.98 -1.91
CA TYR A 237 10.91 16.82 -1.04
C TYR A 237 9.51 16.80 -0.43
N ALA A 238 8.73 15.74 -0.66
CA ALA A 238 7.37 15.69 -0.11
C ALA A 238 7.38 15.47 1.41
N LEU A 239 8.25 14.59 1.91
CA LEU A 239 8.44 14.32 3.34
C LEU A 239 9.92 14.25 3.70
N THR A 240 10.36 15.12 4.61
CA THR A 240 11.78 15.26 4.97
C THR A 240 11.99 15.15 6.47
N LEU A 241 12.89 14.27 6.89
CA LEU A 241 13.40 14.18 8.26
C LEU A 241 14.91 14.44 8.24
N THR A 242 15.37 15.37 9.07
CA THR A 242 16.80 15.67 9.24
C THR A 242 17.15 15.71 10.73
N ASP A 243 18.20 14.96 11.11
CA ASP A 243 18.62 14.80 12.50
C ASP A 243 17.44 14.40 13.44
N SER A 244 16.51 13.60 12.92
CA SER A 244 15.19 13.35 13.49
C SER A 244 14.96 11.85 13.69
N GLU A 245 15.53 11.32 14.77
CA GLU A 245 15.55 9.87 15.07
C GLU A 245 14.21 9.34 15.64
N ASN A 246 14.01 8.03 15.53
CA ASN A 246 12.92 7.26 16.16
C ASN A 246 11.51 7.71 15.73
N ASN A 247 11.34 8.18 14.50
CA ASN A 247 10.03 8.57 14.00
C ASN A 247 9.34 7.39 13.29
N ILE A 248 8.00 7.43 13.21
CA ILE A 248 7.21 6.44 12.48
C ILE A 248 6.40 7.16 11.40
N ILE A 249 6.49 6.68 10.17
CA ILE A 249 5.71 7.11 9.01
C ILE A 249 4.88 5.91 8.59
N SER A 250 3.55 5.96 8.70
CA SER A 250 2.70 4.79 8.42
C SER A 250 1.42 5.11 7.69
N GLY A 251 1.04 4.27 6.72
CA GLY A 251 -0.21 4.42 5.97
C GLY A 251 -0.30 5.70 5.15
N CYS A 252 0.82 6.39 4.93
CA CYS A 252 0.83 7.67 4.24
C CYS A 252 0.86 7.47 2.72
N ASN A 253 0.26 8.41 2.00
CA ASN A 253 0.38 8.52 0.55
C ASN A 253 1.22 9.76 0.22
N VAL A 254 2.43 9.55 -0.29
CA VAL A 254 3.42 10.60 -0.53
C VAL A 254 3.69 10.71 -2.02
N THR A 255 3.43 11.87 -2.61
CA THR A 255 3.55 12.08 -4.05
C THR A 255 4.30 13.38 -4.38
N THR A 256 5.26 13.32 -5.30
CA THR A 256 5.92 14.51 -5.88
C THR A 256 6.28 14.28 -7.34
N PRO A 257 6.08 15.26 -8.25
CA PRO A 257 6.45 15.13 -9.65
C PRO A 257 7.92 15.51 -9.92
N ASP A 258 8.72 15.82 -8.89
CA ASP A 258 10.08 16.34 -9.06
C ASP A 258 11.13 15.55 -8.24
N ASP A 259 11.50 16.04 -7.06
CA ASP A 259 12.62 15.55 -6.24
C ASP A 259 12.24 14.29 -5.41
N TYR A 260 12.76 14.15 -4.18
CA TYR A 260 12.52 12.98 -3.35
C TYR A 260 11.10 12.87 -2.79
N GLY A 261 10.51 11.68 -2.85
CA GLY A 261 9.28 11.39 -2.11
C GLY A 261 9.50 11.49 -0.60
N VAL A 262 10.40 10.65 -0.07
CA VAL A 262 10.81 10.65 1.33
C VAL A 262 12.34 10.73 1.45
N TYR A 263 12.84 11.66 2.25
CA TYR A 263 14.27 11.78 2.57
C TYR A 263 14.52 11.69 4.08
N LEU A 264 15.38 10.75 4.48
CA LEU A 264 15.82 10.57 5.87
C LEU A 264 17.32 10.86 5.98
N GLY A 265 17.70 12.05 6.45
CA GLY A 265 19.10 12.42 6.72
C GLY A 265 19.42 12.34 8.22
N ASN A 266 20.40 11.53 8.62
CA ASN A 266 20.80 11.30 10.02
C ASN A 266 19.60 11.07 10.97
N SER A 267 18.60 10.33 10.51
CA SER A 267 17.30 10.15 11.17
C SER A 267 17.10 8.68 11.53
N ASP A 268 18.07 8.14 12.27
CA ASP A 268 18.20 6.72 12.59
C ASP A 268 16.97 6.14 13.31
N ASN A 269 16.79 4.83 13.21
CA ASN A 269 15.71 4.09 13.85
C ASN A 269 14.30 4.55 13.41
N THR A 270 14.20 5.19 12.24
CA THR A 270 12.93 5.61 11.66
C THR A 270 12.28 4.46 10.88
N SER A 271 10.96 4.32 11.00
CA SER A 271 10.19 3.28 10.31
C SER A 271 9.21 3.88 9.30
N ILE A 272 9.22 3.38 8.07
CA ILE A 272 8.26 3.67 7.00
C ILE A 272 7.44 2.39 6.76
N ILE A 273 6.15 2.39 7.11
CA ILE A 273 5.34 1.16 7.19
C ILE A 273 4.03 1.33 6.40
N ASN A 274 3.73 0.38 5.50
CA ASN A 274 2.48 0.35 4.73
C ASN A 274 2.17 1.69 4.04
N SER A 275 3.20 2.40 3.59
CA SER A 275 3.05 3.68 2.90
C SER A 275 3.16 3.50 1.39
N THR A 276 2.50 4.38 0.64
CA THR A 276 2.67 4.49 -0.80
C THR A 276 3.47 5.75 -1.09
N VAL A 277 4.60 5.59 -1.80
CA VAL A 277 5.47 6.71 -2.15
C VAL A 277 5.66 6.70 -3.67
N ASN A 278 5.30 7.80 -4.32
CA ASN A 278 5.40 7.99 -5.77
C ASN A 278 6.22 9.24 -6.04
N ALA A 279 7.37 9.10 -6.72
CA ALA A 279 8.19 10.25 -7.09
C ALA A 279 8.64 10.15 -8.55
N ALA A 280 8.85 11.30 -9.19
CA ALA A 280 9.43 11.31 -10.53
C ALA A 280 10.89 10.84 -10.51
N THR A 281 11.71 11.34 -9.59
CA THR A 281 13.14 11.01 -9.54
C THR A 281 13.46 9.89 -8.55
N ASN A 282 13.95 10.23 -7.35
CA ASN A 282 14.29 9.28 -6.30
C ASN A 282 13.11 9.15 -5.34
N THR A 283 12.62 7.95 -5.07
CA THR A 283 11.37 7.84 -4.29
C THR A 283 11.62 7.89 -2.79
N ILE A 284 12.56 7.08 -2.30
CA ILE A 284 13.00 7.11 -0.91
C ILE A 284 14.53 7.10 -0.86
N ASP A 285 15.11 8.01 -0.07
CA ASP A 285 16.55 8.00 0.27
C ASP A 285 16.74 7.83 1.79
N LEU A 286 17.37 6.71 2.14
CA LEU A 286 17.75 6.33 3.50
C LEU A 286 19.23 6.67 3.74
N ASN A 287 19.46 7.93 4.08
CA ASN A 287 20.73 8.43 4.59
C ASN A 287 20.73 8.37 6.13
N SER A 288 20.41 7.19 6.68
CA SER A 288 20.18 6.94 8.11
C SER A 288 20.43 5.47 8.45
N ASP A 289 20.87 5.20 9.69
CA ASP A 289 21.14 3.84 10.18
C ASP A 289 19.90 3.20 10.84
N ASN A 290 19.82 1.86 10.80
CA ASN A 290 18.81 1.08 11.52
C ASN A 290 17.35 1.44 11.20
N CYS A 291 17.07 1.98 10.01
CA CYS A 291 15.72 2.26 9.56
C CYS A 291 15.02 0.98 9.07
N THR A 292 13.69 1.02 9.08
CA THR A 292 12.85 -0.07 8.54
C THR A 292 11.89 0.47 7.49
N VAL A 293 11.87 -0.12 6.31
CA VAL A 293 10.84 0.10 5.29
C VAL A 293 10.07 -1.20 5.12
N MET A 294 8.80 -1.21 5.49
CA MET A 294 8.01 -2.45 5.57
C MET A 294 6.65 -2.31 4.89
N GLY A 295 6.23 -3.34 4.13
CA GLY A 295 4.90 -3.42 3.53
C GLY A 295 4.55 -2.26 2.58
N SER A 296 5.55 -1.51 2.12
CA SER A 296 5.35 -0.24 1.42
C SER A 296 5.41 -0.43 -0.09
N THR A 297 4.65 0.40 -0.81
CA THR A 297 4.66 0.46 -2.28
C THR A 297 5.42 1.69 -2.72
N ILE A 298 6.47 1.49 -3.52
CA ILE A 298 7.41 2.53 -3.93
C ILE A 298 7.46 2.57 -5.44
N ARG A 299 7.22 3.75 -6.03
CA ARG A 299 7.21 3.93 -7.48
C ARG A 299 8.06 5.13 -7.89
N ALA A 300 9.15 4.84 -8.62
CA ALA A 300 9.98 5.83 -9.28
C ALA A 300 9.71 5.87 -10.79
N ASP A 301 9.34 7.04 -11.31
CA ASP A 301 9.05 7.19 -12.73
C ASP A 301 10.28 7.50 -13.61
N GLN A 302 11.44 7.83 -13.04
CA GLN A 302 12.66 8.17 -13.82
C GLN A 302 13.94 7.52 -13.30
N TYR A 303 14.18 7.54 -11.98
CA TYR A 303 15.45 7.08 -11.39
C TYR A 303 15.24 5.93 -10.41
N SER A 304 15.66 6.10 -9.16
CA SER A 304 15.76 5.02 -8.18
C SER A 304 14.53 4.94 -7.28
N GLY A 305 14.06 3.72 -7.04
CA GLY A 305 12.97 3.45 -6.09
C GLY A 305 13.41 3.75 -4.66
N LEU A 306 14.37 2.98 -4.17
CA LEU A 306 14.88 3.08 -2.81
C LEU A 306 16.41 3.10 -2.81
N GLU A 307 17.01 4.16 -2.26
CA GLU A 307 18.45 4.28 -2.07
C GLU A 307 18.79 4.11 -0.58
N VAL A 308 19.78 3.26 -0.28
CA VAL A 308 20.20 2.93 1.08
C VAL A 308 21.69 3.17 1.20
N SER A 309 22.04 4.31 1.79
CA SER A 309 23.43 4.77 1.89
C SER A 309 24.12 4.39 3.20
N TYR A 310 23.35 3.93 4.18
CA TYR A 310 23.78 3.71 5.55
C TYR A 310 23.48 2.29 6.01
N THR A 311 23.85 1.95 7.24
CA THR A 311 24.00 0.57 7.70
C THR A 311 22.83 0.05 8.52
N GLY A 312 22.66 -1.27 8.54
CA GLY A 312 21.70 -1.93 9.45
C GLY A 312 20.23 -1.73 9.08
N ASN A 313 19.93 -1.30 7.85
CA ASN A 313 18.56 -1.02 7.41
C ASN A 313 17.82 -2.31 7.01
N ASN A 314 16.51 -2.32 7.25
CA ASN A 314 15.63 -3.45 6.96
C ASN A 314 14.58 -3.05 5.93
N ILE A 315 14.52 -3.76 4.80
CA ILE A 315 13.55 -3.57 3.73
C ILE A 315 12.75 -4.86 3.60
N ILE A 316 11.48 -4.85 3.97
CA ILE A 316 10.69 -6.08 4.21
C ILE A 316 9.31 -5.98 3.55
N ASP A 317 8.88 -7.01 2.83
CA ASP A 317 7.54 -7.10 2.24
C ASP A 317 7.16 -5.89 1.35
N CYS A 318 8.15 -5.24 0.72
CA CYS A 318 7.94 -4.05 -0.09
C CYS A 318 7.74 -4.40 -1.57
N THR A 319 6.92 -3.61 -2.26
CA THR A 319 6.81 -3.63 -3.72
C THR A 319 7.47 -2.38 -4.28
N ILE A 320 8.56 -2.55 -5.04
CA ILE A 320 9.34 -1.42 -5.56
C ILE A 320 9.39 -1.51 -7.09
N TYR A 321 8.87 -0.48 -7.74
CA TYR A 321 8.91 -0.29 -9.17
C TYR A 321 9.76 0.94 -9.50
N ALA A 322 10.75 0.79 -10.38
CA ALA A 322 11.56 1.90 -10.84
C ALA A 322 11.91 1.78 -12.32
N GLN A 323 12.05 2.90 -13.03
CA GLN A 323 12.54 2.86 -14.42
C GLN A 323 14.04 2.50 -14.49
N TYR A 324 14.84 2.87 -13.49
CA TYR A 324 16.28 2.60 -13.48
C TYR A 324 16.65 1.51 -12.47
N GLU A 325 16.93 1.89 -11.21
CA GLU A 325 17.28 0.98 -10.12
C GLU A 325 16.12 0.89 -9.13
N ALA A 326 15.56 -0.30 -8.90
CA ALA A 326 14.52 -0.45 -7.88
C ALA A 326 15.12 -0.27 -6.49
N LEU A 327 16.31 -0.85 -6.25
CA LEU A 327 17.01 -0.76 -4.97
C LEU A 327 18.52 -0.59 -5.16
N THR A 328 19.07 0.43 -4.52
CA THR A 328 20.52 0.69 -4.49
C THR A 328 21.02 0.59 -3.05
N LEU A 329 22.00 -0.28 -2.82
CA LEU A 329 22.65 -0.45 -1.53
C LEU A 329 24.12 -0.01 -1.63
N SER A 330 24.46 1.08 -0.95
CA SER A 330 25.85 1.53 -0.78
C SER A 330 26.33 1.47 0.68
N GLY A 331 25.41 1.47 1.65
CA GLY A 331 25.71 1.12 3.05
C GLY A 331 25.78 -0.40 3.27
N SER A 332 26.49 -0.86 4.30
CA SER A 332 26.67 -2.29 4.63
C SER A 332 25.66 -2.81 5.65
N ASP A 333 25.64 -4.13 5.89
CA ASP A 333 24.86 -4.79 6.94
C ASP A 333 23.33 -4.61 6.80
N ASN A 334 22.82 -4.44 5.57
CA ASN A 334 21.39 -4.29 5.32
C ASN A 334 20.69 -5.63 5.05
N ASN A 335 19.41 -5.70 5.39
CA ASN A 335 18.57 -6.86 5.16
C ASN A 335 17.40 -6.51 4.24
N VAL A 336 17.28 -7.22 3.13
CA VAL A 336 16.21 -7.07 2.14
C VAL A 336 15.49 -8.41 2.03
N SER A 337 14.22 -8.47 2.43
CA SER A 337 13.49 -9.73 2.49
C SER A 337 12.06 -9.62 1.97
N ASN A 338 11.59 -10.66 1.27
CA ASN A 338 10.21 -10.79 0.77
C ASN A 338 9.74 -9.60 -0.09
N CYS A 339 10.65 -8.90 -0.74
CA CYS A 339 10.29 -7.77 -1.59
C CYS A 339 10.03 -8.24 -3.03
N THR A 340 9.18 -7.50 -3.74
CA THR A 340 9.01 -7.61 -5.20
C THR A 340 9.63 -6.38 -5.84
N LEU A 341 10.72 -6.59 -6.57
CA LEU A 341 11.52 -5.53 -7.16
C LEU A 341 11.43 -5.63 -8.68
N THR A 342 10.92 -4.59 -9.33
CA THR A 342 10.78 -4.54 -10.78
C THR A 342 11.47 -3.30 -11.29
N GLY A 343 12.28 -3.47 -12.34
CA GLY A 343 12.89 -2.34 -13.00
C GLY A 343 13.21 -2.56 -14.46
N ASN A 344 13.36 -1.45 -15.18
CA ASN A 344 13.74 -1.49 -16.58
C ASN A 344 15.26 -1.48 -16.79
N HIS A 345 16.08 -1.19 -15.79
CA HIS A 345 17.53 -1.30 -15.86
C HIS A 345 18.08 -2.31 -14.82
N GLU A 346 19.17 -1.96 -14.11
CA GLU A 346 19.77 -2.73 -13.04
C GLU A 346 18.82 -2.73 -11.83
N VAL A 347 18.04 -3.80 -11.62
CA VAL A 347 16.95 -3.76 -10.62
C VAL A 347 17.50 -3.57 -9.21
N VAL A 348 18.54 -4.32 -8.86
CA VAL A 348 19.24 -4.19 -7.58
C VAL A 348 20.73 -4.02 -7.80
N SER A 349 21.29 -2.98 -7.20
CA SER A 349 22.72 -2.67 -7.25
C SER A 349 23.34 -2.61 -5.86
N LEU A 350 24.39 -3.38 -5.63
CA LEU A 350 25.25 -3.26 -4.45
C LEU A 350 26.57 -2.63 -4.88
N SER A 351 26.91 -1.48 -4.32
CA SER A 351 28.10 -0.71 -4.66
C SER A 351 28.98 -0.51 -3.43
N GLY A 352 29.99 -1.36 -3.25
CA GLY A 352 30.87 -1.33 -2.07
C GLY A 352 30.16 -1.65 -0.74
N SER A 353 28.99 -2.28 -0.83
CA SER A 353 28.09 -2.59 0.28
C SER A 353 28.30 -4.04 0.74
N ASP A 354 28.82 -4.20 1.96
CA ASP A 354 29.26 -5.49 2.50
C ASP A 354 28.22 -6.08 3.47
N ASN A 355 28.28 -7.40 3.71
CA ASN A 355 27.47 -8.12 4.72
C ASN A 355 25.94 -7.98 4.59
N ASN A 356 25.42 -7.71 3.40
CA ASN A 356 23.97 -7.64 3.19
C ASN A 356 23.38 -9.03 3.03
N ILE A 357 22.13 -9.17 3.45
CA ILE A 357 21.31 -10.35 3.23
C ILE A 357 20.16 -9.95 2.31
N ILE A 358 20.02 -10.65 1.19
CA ILE A 358 19.02 -10.33 0.18
C ILE A 358 18.26 -11.60 -0.17
N GLY A 359 16.97 -11.62 0.18
CA GLY A 359 16.06 -12.67 -0.23
C GLY A 359 14.75 -12.12 -0.77
N SER A 360 14.64 -11.95 -2.08
CA SER A 360 13.51 -11.25 -2.71
C SER A 360 13.30 -11.70 -4.15
N THR A 361 12.17 -11.28 -4.72
CA THR A 361 11.84 -11.55 -6.13
C THR A 361 12.22 -10.34 -6.97
N MET A 362 12.94 -10.58 -8.06
CA MET A 362 13.45 -9.54 -8.95
C MET A 362 13.10 -9.83 -10.40
N TRP A 363 12.59 -8.82 -11.11
CA TRP A 363 12.31 -8.89 -12.53
C TRP A 363 12.98 -7.72 -13.28
N ALA A 364 13.90 -8.05 -14.18
CA ALA A 364 14.58 -7.09 -15.05
C ALA A 364 14.18 -7.28 -16.53
N THR A 365 13.89 -6.18 -17.22
CA THR A 365 13.53 -6.22 -18.65
C THR A 365 14.71 -5.95 -19.59
N THR A 366 15.69 -5.10 -19.24
CA THR A 366 16.76 -4.73 -20.20
C THR A 366 18.20 -4.96 -19.74
N TYR A 367 18.47 -5.06 -18.45
CA TYR A 367 19.84 -5.19 -17.93
C TYR A 367 19.97 -6.30 -16.87
N ASN A 368 21.07 -6.31 -16.12
CA ASN A 368 21.28 -7.20 -14.99
C ASN A 368 20.13 -7.06 -13.98
N ALA A 369 19.58 -8.15 -13.46
CA ALA A 369 18.60 -8.04 -12.39
C ALA A 369 19.27 -7.74 -11.04
N LEU A 370 20.41 -8.38 -10.77
CA LEU A 370 21.18 -8.14 -9.55
C LEU A 370 22.67 -7.97 -9.89
N THR A 371 23.25 -6.86 -9.46
CA THR A 371 24.69 -6.60 -9.53
C THR A 371 25.28 -6.53 -8.12
N VAL A 372 26.31 -7.34 -7.90
CA VAL A 372 27.03 -7.43 -6.62
C VAL A 372 28.44 -6.86 -6.83
N GLY A 373 28.57 -5.53 -6.76
CA GLY A 373 29.72 -4.77 -7.24
C GLY A 373 30.68 -4.26 -6.17
N GLY A 374 31.91 -4.77 -6.15
CA GLY A 374 32.98 -4.32 -5.26
C GLY A 374 32.75 -4.67 -3.79
N THR A 375 32.07 -5.78 -3.50
CA THR A 375 31.55 -6.10 -2.17
C THR A 375 32.12 -7.38 -1.56
N TYR A 376 31.86 -7.57 -0.26
CA TYR A 376 32.32 -8.67 0.56
C TYR A 376 31.18 -9.28 1.40
N GLN A 377 31.17 -10.61 1.54
CA GLN A 377 30.32 -11.33 2.51
C GLN A 377 28.79 -11.13 2.38
N ASN A 378 28.29 -10.79 1.19
CA ASN A 378 26.84 -10.75 0.96
C ASN A 378 26.25 -12.16 0.80
N VAL A 379 25.00 -12.33 1.24
CA VAL A 379 24.22 -13.57 1.12
C VAL A 379 22.98 -13.30 0.26
N ILE A 380 22.76 -14.14 -0.75
CA ILE A 380 21.73 -13.96 -1.77
C ILE A 380 20.89 -15.24 -1.87
N ASP A 381 19.58 -15.13 -1.58
CA ASP A 381 18.54 -16.17 -1.69
C ASP A 381 17.31 -15.59 -2.42
N CYS A 382 17.42 -15.44 -3.74
CA CYS A 382 16.45 -14.67 -4.53
C CYS A 382 15.84 -15.49 -5.66
N THR A 383 14.62 -15.11 -6.05
CA THR A 383 14.05 -15.49 -7.35
C THR A 383 14.34 -14.37 -8.33
N ILE A 384 15.23 -14.62 -9.28
CA ILE A 384 15.77 -13.60 -10.18
C ILE A 384 15.46 -13.99 -11.63
N THR A 385 14.70 -13.14 -12.31
CA THR A 385 14.39 -13.31 -13.74
C THR A 385 14.85 -12.10 -14.52
N ALA A 386 15.59 -12.31 -15.60
CA ALA A 386 16.00 -11.24 -16.52
C ALA A 386 15.90 -11.69 -17.98
N GLN A 387 15.60 -10.75 -18.87
CA GLN A 387 15.63 -11.01 -20.32
C GLN A 387 17.05 -11.12 -20.87
N ASN A 388 18.05 -10.53 -20.19
CA ASN A 388 19.48 -10.55 -20.56
C ASN A 388 20.30 -11.25 -19.45
N ASN A 389 21.47 -10.71 -19.07
CA ASN A 389 22.22 -11.21 -17.91
C ASN A 389 21.36 -11.11 -16.64
N THR A 390 21.36 -12.14 -15.79
CA THR A 390 20.50 -12.17 -14.60
C THR A 390 21.26 -11.75 -13.34
N LEU A 391 22.37 -12.43 -13.02
CA LEU A 391 23.21 -12.14 -11.85
C LEU A 391 24.64 -11.78 -12.25
N TYR A 392 25.05 -10.54 -11.97
CA TYR A 392 26.40 -10.05 -12.19
C TYR A 392 27.18 -10.00 -10.88
N VAL A 393 28.18 -10.86 -10.76
CA VAL A 393 29.02 -10.97 -9.56
C VAL A 393 30.35 -10.29 -9.84
N ASN A 394 30.66 -9.28 -9.03
CA ASN A 394 31.94 -8.58 -8.94
C ASN A 394 32.29 -8.38 -7.45
N GLY A 395 32.32 -9.47 -6.69
CA GLY A 395 32.56 -9.44 -5.25
C GLY A 395 33.46 -10.58 -4.79
N GLN A 396 33.72 -10.60 -3.48
CA GLN A 396 34.54 -11.61 -2.82
C GLN A 396 33.78 -12.25 -1.67
N ASN A 397 33.94 -13.55 -1.48
CA ASN A 397 33.24 -14.30 -0.42
C ASN A 397 31.72 -14.08 -0.44
N ILE A 398 31.13 -13.87 -1.62
CA ILE A 398 29.68 -13.79 -1.80
C ILE A 398 29.10 -15.20 -1.77
N GLU A 399 27.99 -15.36 -1.08
CA GLU A 399 27.25 -16.60 -0.97
C GLU A 399 25.91 -16.49 -1.70
N ILE A 400 25.73 -17.30 -2.73
CA ILE A 400 24.49 -17.38 -3.53
C ILE A 400 23.95 -18.79 -3.36
N ASN A 401 22.86 -18.92 -2.62
CA ASN A 401 22.21 -20.19 -2.34
C ASN A 401 20.70 -20.04 -2.25
N GLY A 402 19.95 -21.14 -2.44
CA GLY A 402 18.48 -21.13 -2.39
C GLY A 402 17.82 -20.32 -3.52
N SER A 403 18.59 -19.84 -4.50
CA SER A 403 18.11 -18.91 -5.51
C SER A 403 17.57 -19.63 -6.76
N ASP A 404 16.53 -19.06 -7.35
CA ASP A 404 16.04 -19.41 -8.69
C ASP A 404 16.55 -18.37 -9.69
N ILE A 405 17.46 -18.75 -10.57
CA ILE A 405 18.16 -17.82 -11.47
C ILE A 405 17.79 -18.16 -12.90
N ASN A 406 16.95 -17.33 -13.51
CA ASN A 406 16.40 -17.52 -14.84
C ASN A 406 16.91 -16.46 -15.80
N SER A 407 17.50 -16.88 -16.91
CA SER A 407 18.05 -16.01 -17.95
C SER A 407 17.83 -16.59 -19.35
N ASN A 408 17.59 -15.71 -20.31
CA ASN A 408 17.66 -16.06 -21.73
C ASN A 408 19.08 -15.97 -22.32
N ASP A 409 20.06 -15.46 -21.57
CA ASP A 409 21.46 -15.31 -22.00
C ASP A 409 22.43 -15.92 -20.96
N ILE A 410 22.93 -15.11 -20.01
CA ILE A 410 23.83 -15.55 -18.94
C ILE A 410 23.10 -15.43 -17.58
N ALA A 411 22.81 -16.57 -16.97
CA ALA A 411 22.22 -16.66 -15.64
C ALA A 411 23.16 -16.11 -14.57
N VAL A 412 24.43 -16.54 -14.58
CA VAL A 412 25.44 -16.07 -13.61
C VAL A 412 26.71 -15.66 -14.33
N LYS A 413 27.15 -14.42 -14.12
CA LYS A 413 28.39 -13.88 -14.66
C LYS A 413 29.33 -13.48 -13.54
N CYS A 414 30.41 -14.22 -13.35
CA CYS A 414 31.48 -13.88 -12.42
C CYS A 414 32.67 -13.32 -13.21
N ILE A 415 32.99 -12.04 -13.01
CA ILE A 415 34.11 -11.41 -13.74
C ILE A 415 35.47 -11.77 -13.13
N SER A 416 36.57 -11.40 -13.82
CA SER A 416 37.95 -11.71 -13.42
C SER A 416 38.35 -11.24 -12.02
N ALA A 417 37.73 -10.17 -11.51
CA ALA A 417 37.93 -9.66 -10.15
C ALA A 417 37.12 -10.40 -9.07
N SER A 418 36.27 -11.36 -9.45
CA SER A 418 35.40 -12.11 -8.53
C SER A 418 36.09 -13.38 -8.09
N TYR A 419 36.32 -13.54 -6.79
CA TYR A 419 36.98 -14.73 -6.27
C TYR A 419 36.47 -15.14 -4.90
N TRP A 420 36.60 -16.43 -4.59
CA TRP A 420 36.11 -17.06 -3.35
C TRP A 420 34.60 -17.00 -3.14
N ASN A 421 33.85 -16.71 -4.20
CA ASN A 421 32.39 -16.76 -4.14
C ASN A 421 31.90 -18.22 -4.15
N ARG A 422 30.74 -18.45 -3.54
CA ARG A 422 30.10 -19.76 -3.46
C ARG A 422 28.71 -19.69 -4.06
N ILE A 423 28.47 -20.52 -5.06
CA ILE A 423 27.20 -20.61 -5.79
C ILE A 423 26.75 -22.07 -5.69
N TYR A 424 25.81 -22.38 -4.82
CA TYR A 424 25.38 -23.75 -4.55
C TYR A 424 23.93 -23.80 -4.08
N LEU A 425 23.23 -24.92 -4.25
CA LEU A 425 21.81 -25.07 -3.92
C LEU A 425 20.90 -24.06 -4.64
N ASN A 426 21.21 -23.77 -5.91
CA ASN A 426 20.41 -22.90 -6.76
C ASN A 426 19.79 -23.70 -7.90
N ASN A 427 18.67 -23.19 -8.41
CA ASN A 427 18.08 -23.62 -9.67
C ASN A 427 18.53 -22.67 -10.77
N ILE A 428 19.43 -23.14 -11.63
CA ILE A 428 20.04 -22.30 -12.68
C ILE A 428 19.48 -22.69 -14.03
N ASN A 429 18.76 -21.75 -14.64
CA ASN A 429 18.25 -21.83 -16.00
C ASN A 429 18.91 -20.75 -16.86
N GLY A 430 19.92 -21.15 -17.63
CA GLY A 430 20.72 -20.27 -18.47
C GLY A 430 22.21 -20.60 -18.39
N SER A 431 23.03 -19.91 -19.20
CA SER A 431 24.47 -20.14 -19.23
C SER A 431 25.20 -19.49 -18.04
N VAL A 432 26.39 -19.99 -17.69
CA VAL A 432 27.24 -19.41 -16.65
C VAL A 432 28.61 -19.07 -17.22
N ASP A 433 29.03 -17.82 -17.04
CA ASP A 433 30.36 -17.33 -17.40
C ASP A 433 31.17 -17.05 -16.13
N ASN A 434 32.11 -17.95 -15.80
CA ASN A 434 33.04 -17.76 -14.70
C ASN A 434 34.46 -17.40 -15.19
N GLN A 435 34.78 -16.10 -15.20
CA GLN A 435 36.12 -15.60 -15.51
C GLN A 435 36.98 -15.41 -14.24
N GLY A 436 36.35 -15.44 -13.08
CA GLY A 436 36.98 -15.26 -11.79
C GLY A 436 37.70 -16.52 -11.28
N PRO A 437 38.91 -16.39 -10.70
CA PRO A 437 39.61 -17.52 -10.12
C PRO A 437 38.96 -17.95 -8.79
N SER A 438 39.02 -19.24 -8.46
CA SER A 438 38.62 -19.75 -7.14
C SER A 438 37.18 -19.43 -6.73
N ASN A 439 36.24 -19.33 -7.68
CA ASN A 439 34.81 -19.41 -7.38
C ASN A 439 34.41 -20.90 -7.30
N TYR A 440 33.53 -21.21 -6.36
CA TYR A 440 33.14 -22.59 -6.05
C TYR A 440 31.66 -22.78 -6.34
N PHE A 441 31.35 -23.81 -7.13
CA PHE A 441 29.97 -24.18 -7.46
C PHE A 441 29.43 -25.28 -6.54
N THR A 442 29.94 -25.33 -5.31
CA THR A 442 29.56 -26.28 -4.28
C THR A 442 29.60 -25.65 -2.88
N SER A 443 28.82 -26.23 -1.97
CA SER A 443 28.79 -25.84 -0.56
C SER A 443 30.17 -25.97 0.09
N LYS A 444 30.44 -25.12 1.10
CA LYS A 444 31.69 -25.19 1.88
C LYS A 444 31.71 -26.38 2.83
N ASN A 445 30.58 -26.56 3.49
CA ASN A 445 30.35 -27.56 4.51
C ASN A 445 29.30 -28.52 4.00
N GLU A 446 29.24 -29.71 4.60
CA GLU A 446 28.15 -30.64 4.32
C GLU A 446 26.80 -30.01 4.72
N VAL A 447 25.82 -30.15 3.85
CA VAL A 447 24.44 -29.70 4.05
C VAL A 447 23.56 -30.91 4.27
N ASN A 448 22.57 -30.79 5.15
CA ASN A 448 21.54 -31.81 5.33
C ASN A 448 20.44 -31.60 4.29
N TYR A 449 20.05 -32.66 3.61
CA TYR A 449 19.04 -32.59 2.56
C TYR A 449 18.23 -33.88 2.46
N THR A 450 17.07 -33.78 1.83
CA THR A 450 16.20 -34.91 1.54
C THR A 450 16.26 -35.23 0.04
N TYR A 451 16.41 -36.52 -0.30
CA TYR A 451 16.31 -36.99 -1.67
C TYR A 451 15.47 -38.27 -1.70
N ALA A 452 14.43 -38.31 -2.54
CA ALA A 452 13.50 -39.43 -2.64
C ALA A 452 12.99 -39.93 -1.26
N GLY A 453 12.60 -38.98 -0.39
CA GLY A 453 12.08 -39.23 0.95
C GLY A 453 13.11 -39.71 1.99
N LYS A 454 14.41 -39.72 1.67
CA LYS A 454 15.49 -40.11 2.59
C LYS A 454 16.40 -38.93 2.90
N ASN A 455 16.86 -38.86 4.15
CA ASN A 455 17.78 -37.82 4.60
C ASN A 455 19.23 -38.22 4.32
N TYR A 456 19.98 -37.26 3.82
CA TYR A 456 21.39 -37.35 3.50
C TYR A 456 22.14 -36.13 4.04
N THR A 457 23.45 -36.27 4.12
CA THR A 457 24.37 -35.18 4.48
C THR A 457 25.52 -35.23 3.48
N GLY A 458 25.87 -34.09 2.87
CA GLY A 458 26.95 -34.06 1.90
C GLY A 458 27.24 -32.69 1.33
N ILE A 459 28.32 -32.58 0.57
CA ILE A 459 28.63 -31.40 -0.24
C ILE A 459 27.70 -31.38 -1.46
N LEU A 460 27.03 -30.25 -1.68
CA LEU A 460 26.03 -30.09 -2.74
C LEU A 460 26.41 -28.97 -3.70
N GLY A 461 26.08 -29.17 -4.97
CA GLY A 461 26.21 -28.19 -6.05
C GLY A 461 24.88 -27.52 -6.38
N ASN A 462 24.65 -27.24 -7.67
CA ASN A 462 23.47 -26.56 -8.20
C ASN A 462 22.67 -27.50 -9.11
N TYR A 463 21.41 -27.16 -9.32
CA TYR A 463 20.59 -27.75 -10.37
C TYR A 463 20.76 -26.96 -11.67
N TRP A 464 20.88 -27.66 -12.79
CA TRP A 464 21.17 -27.10 -14.10
C TRP A 464 20.09 -27.55 -15.08
N TYR A 465 19.23 -26.63 -15.54
CA TYR A 465 17.97 -26.97 -16.23
C TYR A 465 18.16 -27.82 -17.51
N LEU A 466 19.24 -27.62 -18.26
CA LEU A 466 19.54 -28.34 -19.51
C LEU A 466 20.59 -29.45 -19.35
N TYR A 467 20.97 -29.80 -18.11
CA TYR A 467 21.96 -30.84 -17.86
C TYR A 467 21.31 -32.22 -17.81
N ASP A 468 21.55 -32.98 -18.86
CA ASP A 468 21.16 -34.38 -18.99
C ASP A 468 22.36 -35.16 -19.55
N GLU A 469 22.91 -36.09 -18.74
CA GLU A 469 24.06 -36.90 -19.12
C GLU A 469 23.66 -38.38 -19.12
N GLU A 470 23.56 -38.96 -20.32
CA GLU A 470 23.08 -40.33 -20.54
C GLU A 470 23.92 -41.40 -19.79
N ASP A 471 25.21 -41.12 -19.55
CA ASP A 471 26.15 -42.02 -18.87
C ASP A 471 26.28 -41.74 -17.36
N ALA A 472 25.60 -40.72 -16.83
CA ALA A 472 25.70 -40.33 -15.44
C ALA A 472 24.81 -41.21 -14.54
N VAL A 473 25.30 -41.49 -13.33
CA VAL A 473 24.57 -42.20 -12.28
C VAL A 473 24.21 -41.19 -11.20
N ILE A 474 22.95 -41.22 -10.77
CA ILE A 474 22.50 -40.44 -9.62
C ILE A 474 22.83 -41.20 -8.34
N GLU A 475 23.66 -40.59 -7.49
CA GLU A 475 23.98 -41.10 -6.16
C GLU A 475 23.51 -40.09 -5.12
N ASN A 476 22.57 -40.53 -4.27
CA ASN A 476 21.99 -39.72 -3.20
C ASN A 476 21.52 -38.33 -3.68
N GLY A 477 20.91 -38.23 -4.86
CA GLY A 477 20.38 -36.96 -5.37
C GLY A 477 21.39 -36.03 -6.04
N THR A 478 22.63 -36.46 -6.25
CA THR A 478 23.62 -35.75 -7.08
C THR A 478 24.07 -36.63 -8.24
N TRP A 479 24.39 -36.03 -9.38
CA TRP A 479 25.05 -36.77 -10.46
C TRP A 479 26.51 -37.04 -10.09
N ASN A 480 26.99 -38.23 -10.45
CA ASN A 480 28.40 -38.60 -10.27
C ASN A 480 29.34 -37.97 -11.32
N ILE A 481 28.79 -37.41 -12.40
CA ILE A 481 29.52 -36.64 -13.41
C ILE A 481 29.41 -35.15 -13.05
N PRO A 482 30.54 -34.42 -12.98
CA PRO A 482 30.55 -32.97 -12.79
C PRO A 482 29.93 -32.21 -13.97
N TYR A 483 29.19 -31.13 -13.68
CA TYR A 483 28.80 -30.15 -14.69
C TYR A 483 29.98 -29.20 -14.99
N VAL A 484 30.48 -29.24 -16.22
CA VAL A 484 31.65 -28.44 -16.62
C VAL A 484 31.23 -27.02 -16.98
N ILE A 485 31.70 -26.04 -16.23
CA ILE A 485 31.45 -24.62 -16.49
C ILE A 485 32.53 -24.07 -17.44
N ASN A 486 33.80 -24.36 -17.15
CA ASN A 486 34.93 -24.10 -18.03
C ASN A 486 36.12 -25.01 -17.72
N ILE A 487 37.23 -24.83 -18.43
CA ILE A 487 38.43 -25.67 -18.30
C ILE A 487 39.04 -25.73 -16.88
N ASN A 488 38.75 -24.75 -16.03
CA ASN A 488 39.31 -24.62 -14.68
C ASN A 488 38.24 -24.75 -13.57
N THR A 489 36.96 -24.78 -13.93
CA THR A 489 35.84 -24.68 -12.97
C THR A 489 34.74 -25.64 -13.38
N ASN A 490 34.28 -26.43 -12.42
CA ASN A 490 33.11 -27.27 -12.57
C ASN A 490 32.26 -27.20 -11.29
N ASP A 491 31.00 -27.59 -11.43
CA ASP A 491 30.22 -28.07 -10.32
C ASP A 491 30.48 -29.58 -10.20
N SER A 492 31.15 -29.97 -9.12
CA SER A 492 31.53 -31.37 -8.87
C SER A 492 30.42 -32.22 -8.26
N LYS A 493 29.30 -31.61 -7.86
CA LYS A 493 28.17 -32.25 -7.18
C LYS A 493 26.83 -31.70 -7.71
N PRO A 494 26.60 -31.67 -9.04
CA PRO A 494 25.38 -31.12 -9.59
C PRO A 494 24.17 -31.92 -9.11
N LEU A 495 23.10 -31.21 -8.78
CA LEU A 495 21.87 -31.78 -8.24
C LEU A 495 21.11 -32.52 -9.34
N ALA A 496 20.51 -33.66 -8.98
CA ALA A 496 19.75 -34.50 -9.91
C ALA A 496 18.32 -34.00 -10.19
N GLY A 497 17.90 -32.92 -9.54
CA GLY A 497 16.62 -32.25 -9.71
C GLY A 497 16.64 -30.85 -9.12
N PRO A 498 15.57 -30.07 -9.30
CA PRO A 498 15.44 -28.75 -8.68
C PRO A 498 15.59 -28.81 -7.17
N TRP A 499 16.23 -27.78 -6.60
CA TRP A 499 16.31 -27.53 -5.19
C TRP A 499 15.06 -26.81 -4.70
N ASP A 500 14.39 -27.38 -3.71
CA ASP A 500 13.29 -26.75 -2.99
C ASP A 500 13.75 -26.39 -1.57
N LYS A 501 13.76 -25.09 -1.29
CA LYS A 501 14.20 -24.52 -0.02
C LYS A 501 13.20 -24.76 1.11
N ASP A 502 11.91 -24.89 0.83
CA ASP A 502 10.88 -25.09 1.84
C ASP A 502 10.92 -26.53 2.39
N THR A 503 11.49 -27.46 1.62
CA THR A 503 11.60 -28.88 2.00
C THR A 503 13.03 -29.39 2.21
N ASN A 504 14.06 -28.53 2.03
CA ASN A 504 15.48 -28.89 2.03
C ASN A 504 15.80 -30.07 1.08
N SER A 505 15.24 -30.10 -0.13
CA SER A 505 15.26 -31.32 -0.95
C SER A 505 15.60 -31.08 -2.43
N ILE A 506 16.14 -32.14 -3.06
CA ILE A 506 16.46 -32.19 -4.49
C ILE A 506 15.44 -33.12 -5.14
N PHE A 507 14.35 -32.63 -5.73
CA PHE A 507 13.35 -33.56 -6.26
C PHE A 507 13.45 -33.73 -7.77
N GLY A 508 14.15 -34.77 -8.20
CA GLY A 508 13.87 -35.44 -9.47
C GLY A 508 12.62 -36.31 -9.32
N LYS A 509 11.52 -35.89 -9.96
CA LYS A 509 10.19 -36.53 -10.00
C LYS A 509 9.57 -36.79 -8.62
N ILE A 510 8.72 -35.88 -8.18
CA ILE A 510 8.16 -35.89 -6.83
C ILE A 510 7.00 -36.89 -6.73
N GLU A 511 7.14 -37.89 -5.86
CA GLU A 511 5.99 -38.46 -5.14
C GLU A 511 5.87 -37.68 -3.83
N TYR A 512 4.82 -36.87 -3.71
CA TYR A 512 4.57 -36.06 -2.51
C TYR A 512 3.88 -36.94 -1.48
N ASP A 513 4.51 -37.17 -0.33
CA ASP A 513 3.88 -37.82 0.83
C ASP A 513 3.14 -36.78 1.70
N ASP A 514 2.46 -35.83 1.04
CA ASP A 514 1.67 -34.77 1.68
C ASP A 514 0.16 -35.02 1.57
N GLY A 515 -0.21 -36.17 0.99
CA GLY A 515 -1.59 -36.55 0.74
C GLY A 515 -2.26 -35.77 -0.39
N LYS A 516 -1.49 -35.04 -1.20
CA LYS A 516 -1.97 -34.34 -2.39
C LYS A 516 -1.49 -35.05 -3.67
N ILE A 517 -2.16 -34.74 -4.76
CA ILE A 517 -1.86 -35.27 -6.09
C ILE A 517 -1.30 -34.13 -6.92
N HIS A 518 -0.05 -34.23 -7.30
CA HIS A 518 0.63 -33.16 -8.00
C HIS A 518 0.66 -33.44 -9.49
N LEU A 519 0.31 -32.43 -10.27
CA LEU A 519 0.04 -32.51 -11.70
C LEU A 519 1.11 -31.74 -12.47
N THR A 520 1.67 -32.41 -13.47
CA THR A 520 2.71 -31.93 -14.36
C THR A 520 2.25 -32.04 -15.81
N GLN A 521 2.99 -31.46 -16.75
CA GLN A 521 2.74 -31.54 -18.19
C GLN A 521 2.62 -32.98 -18.69
N ALA A 522 3.32 -33.93 -18.04
CA ALA A 522 3.29 -35.35 -18.41
C ALA A 522 1.91 -35.99 -18.18
N ASP A 523 1.18 -35.55 -17.16
CA ASP A 523 -0.16 -36.07 -16.82
C ASP A 523 -1.20 -35.72 -17.90
N PHE A 524 -0.94 -34.66 -18.67
CA PHE A 524 -1.78 -34.19 -19.78
C PHE A 524 -1.31 -34.68 -21.15
N ALA A 525 -0.37 -35.65 -21.22
CA ALA A 525 0.15 -36.16 -22.49
C ALA A 525 -0.94 -36.76 -23.42
N THR A 526 -2.08 -37.18 -22.85
CA THR A 526 -3.23 -37.70 -23.61
C THR A 526 -4.31 -36.65 -23.87
N GLY A 527 -4.11 -35.40 -23.44
CA GLY A 527 -5.03 -34.28 -23.57
C GLY A 527 -5.77 -33.98 -22.27
N LEU A 528 -6.75 -34.81 -21.90
CA LEU A 528 -7.65 -34.57 -20.76
C LEU A 528 -7.19 -35.31 -19.50
N TYR A 529 -7.07 -34.60 -18.38
CA TYR A 529 -6.89 -35.21 -17.06
C TYR A 529 -8.24 -35.32 -16.35
N ILE A 530 -8.56 -36.49 -15.81
CA ILE A 530 -9.84 -36.75 -15.11
C ILE A 530 -9.57 -36.98 -13.63
N ILE A 531 -10.11 -36.11 -12.79
CA ILE A 531 -10.14 -36.28 -11.34
C ILE A 531 -11.33 -37.16 -10.98
N ASN A 532 -11.07 -38.40 -10.58
CA ASN A 532 -12.11 -39.39 -10.22
C ASN A 532 -12.04 -39.83 -8.75
N GLU A 533 -11.19 -39.20 -7.94
CA GLU A 533 -11.03 -39.44 -6.52
C GLU A 533 -11.06 -38.13 -5.74
N THR A 534 -11.53 -38.19 -4.49
CA THR A 534 -11.53 -37.05 -3.57
C THR A 534 -10.08 -36.68 -3.22
N GLY A 535 -9.74 -35.40 -3.16
CA GLY A 535 -8.38 -35.02 -2.79
C GLY A 535 -8.02 -33.59 -3.15
N ILE A 536 -6.77 -33.24 -2.88
CA ILE A 536 -6.17 -31.96 -3.24
C ILE A 536 -5.22 -32.21 -4.40
N TYR A 537 -5.45 -31.50 -5.51
CA TYR A 537 -4.68 -31.56 -6.73
C TYR A 537 -3.91 -30.25 -6.89
N VAL A 538 -2.60 -30.32 -7.10
CA VAL A 538 -1.73 -29.13 -7.16
C VAL A 538 -0.99 -29.10 -8.50
N LEU A 539 -1.03 -27.99 -9.21
CA LEU A 539 -0.18 -27.80 -10.39
C LEU A 539 1.25 -27.48 -9.95
N GLU A 540 2.21 -28.09 -10.62
CA GLU A 540 3.65 -27.87 -10.36
C GLU A 540 4.35 -27.08 -11.46
N GLU A 541 3.66 -26.87 -12.58
CA GLU A 541 4.17 -26.12 -13.71
C GLU A 541 3.01 -25.64 -14.60
N ASN A 542 3.33 -24.76 -15.55
CA ASN A 542 2.37 -24.36 -16.58
C ASN A 542 2.05 -25.55 -17.50
N ILE A 543 0.77 -25.84 -17.69
CA ILE A 543 0.29 -26.95 -18.51
C ILE A 543 -0.12 -26.43 -19.89
N ASN A 544 0.45 -26.99 -20.94
CA ASN A 544 0.05 -26.75 -22.32
C ASN A 544 -0.62 -28.01 -22.87
N SER A 545 -1.93 -27.97 -23.06
CA SER A 545 -2.69 -29.14 -23.52
C SER A 545 -3.88 -28.75 -24.38
N SER A 546 -4.37 -29.66 -25.22
CA SER A 546 -5.59 -29.45 -26.00
C SER A 546 -6.86 -29.45 -25.15
N MET A 547 -6.82 -30.07 -23.97
CA MET A 547 -7.90 -30.13 -22.98
C MET A 547 -7.31 -29.93 -21.58
N GLY A 548 -8.12 -29.51 -20.61
CA GLY A 548 -7.64 -29.30 -19.25
C GLY A 548 -8.07 -30.42 -18.29
N ILE A 549 -8.75 -30.06 -17.20
CA ILE A 549 -9.13 -30.99 -16.13
C ILE A 549 -10.65 -31.25 -16.19
N ALA A 550 -11.08 -32.49 -16.03
CA ALA A 550 -12.48 -32.83 -15.76
C ALA A 550 -12.62 -33.31 -14.32
N ILE A 551 -13.59 -32.76 -13.58
CA ILE A 551 -13.87 -33.18 -12.21
C ILE A 551 -15.05 -34.15 -12.20
N ASP A 552 -14.80 -35.36 -11.73
CA ASP A 552 -15.72 -36.50 -11.64
C ASP A 552 -15.75 -37.07 -10.20
N SER A 553 -15.66 -36.19 -9.19
CA SER A 553 -15.69 -36.53 -7.76
C SER A 553 -16.09 -35.33 -6.91
N ASP A 554 -16.72 -35.60 -5.77
CA ASP A 554 -16.95 -34.61 -4.70
C ASP A 554 -15.67 -34.33 -3.91
N ASN A 555 -15.67 -33.27 -3.09
CA ASN A 555 -14.58 -32.94 -2.14
C ASN A 555 -13.21 -32.83 -2.82
N VAL A 556 -13.17 -32.09 -3.93
CA VAL A 556 -11.96 -31.86 -4.71
C VAL A 556 -11.47 -30.44 -4.49
N THR A 557 -10.17 -30.29 -4.23
CA THR A 557 -9.48 -28.99 -4.30
C THR A 557 -8.50 -29.02 -5.46
N ILE A 558 -8.54 -28.02 -6.33
CA ILE A 558 -7.52 -27.75 -7.33
C ILE A 558 -6.80 -26.46 -6.92
N ASP A 559 -5.51 -26.58 -6.60
CA ASP A 559 -4.62 -25.46 -6.33
C ASP A 559 -3.70 -25.27 -7.54
N GLY A 560 -3.91 -24.19 -8.28
CA GLY A 560 -3.05 -23.86 -9.42
C GLY A 560 -1.64 -23.46 -9.01
N ASN A 561 -1.39 -23.17 -7.72
CA ASN A 561 -0.08 -22.80 -7.19
C ASN A 561 0.58 -21.64 -7.97
N GLY A 562 -0.21 -20.75 -8.57
CA GLY A 562 0.25 -19.64 -9.40
C GLY A 562 0.53 -20.00 -10.87
N PHE A 563 0.42 -21.27 -11.25
CA PHE A 563 0.64 -21.74 -12.62
C PHE A 563 -0.60 -21.63 -13.50
N TYR A 564 -0.36 -21.68 -14.82
CA TYR A 564 -1.35 -21.52 -15.87
C TYR A 564 -1.68 -22.84 -16.55
N MET A 565 -2.97 -23.04 -16.80
CA MET A 565 -3.50 -23.99 -17.76
C MET A 565 -3.75 -23.28 -19.09
N ASN A 566 -2.87 -23.51 -20.06
CA ASN A 566 -2.98 -23.04 -21.43
C ASN A 566 -3.68 -24.11 -22.28
N THR A 567 -4.96 -23.91 -22.60
CA THR A 567 -5.75 -24.89 -23.36
C THR A 567 -6.44 -24.30 -24.58
N SER A 568 -6.48 -25.05 -25.68
CA SER A 568 -7.12 -24.63 -26.94
C SER A 568 -8.64 -24.89 -26.97
N GLY A 569 -9.30 -25.04 -25.81
CA GLY A 569 -10.69 -25.48 -25.68
C GLY A 569 -11.30 -25.11 -24.32
N VAL A 570 -12.18 -25.96 -23.77
CA VAL A 570 -12.68 -25.79 -22.38
C VAL A 570 -11.60 -26.27 -21.41
N SER A 571 -11.10 -25.38 -20.54
CA SER A 571 -10.00 -25.70 -19.63
C SER A 571 -10.44 -26.53 -18.42
N THR A 572 -11.71 -26.43 -18.01
CA THR A 572 -12.23 -27.30 -16.93
C THR A 572 -13.72 -27.54 -17.08
N PHE A 573 -14.13 -28.82 -17.10
CA PHE A 573 -15.54 -29.21 -17.12
C PHE A 573 -15.89 -29.96 -15.84
N MET A 574 -16.96 -29.53 -15.17
CA MET A 574 -17.46 -30.16 -13.95
C MET A 574 -18.88 -30.69 -14.19
N GLY A 575 -19.11 -31.96 -13.84
CA GLY A 575 -20.47 -32.51 -13.71
C GLY A 575 -21.11 -32.17 -12.36
N SER A 576 -22.25 -32.81 -12.05
CA SER A 576 -23.04 -32.57 -10.84
C SER A 576 -22.36 -33.09 -9.56
N TYR A 577 -21.37 -32.35 -9.05
CA TYR A 577 -20.54 -32.70 -7.89
C TYR A 577 -20.48 -31.55 -6.88
N GLU A 578 -20.29 -31.89 -5.60
CA GLU A 578 -20.35 -30.95 -4.47
C GLU A 578 -19.00 -30.77 -3.75
N ASN A 579 -18.85 -29.63 -3.07
CA ASN A 579 -17.68 -29.26 -2.25
C ASN A 579 -16.38 -29.16 -3.07
N ILE A 580 -16.39 -28.28 -4.06
CA ILE A 580 -15.27 -28.11 -4.98
C ILE A 580 -14.58 -26.78 -4.70
N THR A 581 -13.26 -26.81 -4.56
CA THR A 581 -12.45 -25.59 -4.40
C THR A 581 -11.47 -25.47 -5.55
N ILE A 582 -11.43 -24.33 -6.23
CA ILE A 582 -10.45 -24.03 -7.27
C ILE A 582 -9.76 -22.72 -6.89
N LYS A 583 -8.44 -22.71 -6.75
CA LYS A 583 -7.73 -21.51 -6.31
C LYS A 583 -6.37 -21.32 -6.95
N ASN A 584 -5.86 -20.09 -6.96
CA ASN A 584 -4.52 -19.73 -7.43
C ASN A 584 -4.19 -20.24 -8.84
N LEU A 585 -5.21 -20.34 -9.70
CA LEU A 585 -5.09 -20.97 -11.01
C LEU A 585 -5.19 -19.92 -12.13
N GLY A 586 -4.19 -19.88 -12.99
CA GLY A 586 -4.24 -19.16 -14.26
C GLY A 586 -4.91 -20.00 -15.35
N LEU A 587 -5.83 -19.41 -16.11
CA LEU A 587 -6.58 -20.06 -17.17
C LEU A 587 -6.47 -19.21 -18.44
N ASN A 588 -5.73 -19.72 -19.41
CA ASN A 588 -5.56 -19.12 -20.72
C ASN A 588 -6.19 -20.05 -21.77
N CYS A 589 -7.44 -19.75 -22.13
CA CYS A 589 -8.29 -20.69 -22.87
C CYS A 589 -9.53 -20.03 -23.46
N ASP A 590 -10.25 -20.74 -24.34
CA ASP A 590 -11.49 -20.21 -24.92
C ASP A 590 -12.61 -20.12 -23.88
N ASN A 591 -12.77 -21.17 -23.06
CA ASN A 591 -13.68 -21.19 -21.92
C ASN A 591 -12.92 -21.66 -20.68
N GLY A 592 -12.95 -20.86 -19.62
CA GLY A 592 -12.30 -21.16 -18.34
C GLY A 592 -12.97 -22.34 -17.65
N LEU A 593 -13.86 -22.03 -16.70
CA LEU A 593 -14.55 -23.04 -15.89
C LEU A 593 -16.00 -23.19 -16.36
N ASN A 594 -16.45 -24.43 -16.50
CA ASN A 594 -17.86 -24.74 -16.76
C ASN A 594 -18.42 -25.59 -15.61
N LEU A 595 -19.25 -24.94 -14.78
CA LEU A 595 -19.98 -25.56 -13.67
C LEU A 595 -21.35 -26.00 -14.18
N ALA A 596 -21.70 -27.27 -14.03
CA ALA A 596 -22.99 -27.81 -14.46
C ALA A 596 -23.72 -28.52 -13.31
N ASN A 597 -24.69 -27.83 -12.69
CA ASN A 597 -25.37 -28.24 -11.45
C ASN A 597 -24.38 -28.59 -10.32
N ALA A 598 -23.43 -27.69 -10.04
CA ALA A 598 -22.40 -27.89 -9.02
C ALA A 598 -22.66 -27.01 -7.78
N ASP A 599 -22.87 -27.65 -6.63
CA ASP A 599 -23.21 -26.96 -5.39
C ASP A 599 -21.99 -26.85 -4.45
N ASN A 600 -21.95 -25.79 -3.65
CA ASN A 600 -20.86 -25.51 -2.70
C ASN A 600 -19.48 -25.42 -3.38
N VAL A 601 -19.40 -24.60 -4.43
CA VAL A 601 -18.17 -24.36 -5.19
C VAL A 601 -17.50 -23.07 -4.72
N THR A 602 -16.20 -23.13 -4.41
CA THR A 602 -15.38 -21.94 -4.11
C THR A 602 -14.32 -21.77 -5.19
N ILE A 603 -14.28 -20.59 -5.81
CA ILE A 603 -13.28 -20.20 -6.83
C ILE A 603 -12.58 -18.94 -6.32
N SER A 604 -11.27 -18.99 -6.10
CA SER A 604 -10.56 -17.86 -5.47
C SER A 604 -9.17 -17.57 -6.03
N SER A 605 -8.80 -16.30 -6.18
CA SER A 605 -7.43 -15.91 -6.60
C SER A 605 -7.01 -16.49 -7.97
N CYS A 606 -7.98 -16.70 -8.86
CA CYS A 606 -7.75 -17.22 -10.21
C CYS A 606 -7.63 -16.08 -11.24
N VAL A 607 -6.86 -16.33 -12.31
CA VAL A 607 -6.69 -15.39 -13.43
C VAL A 607 -7.29 -16.01 -14.68
N PHE A 608 -8.20 -15.30 -15.34
CA PHE A 608 -8.91 -15.74 -16.55
C PHE A 608 -8.53 -14.84 -17.72
N LEU A 609 -7.75 -15.40 -18.65
CA LEU A 609 -7.43 -14.81 -19.93
C LEU A 609 -8.26 -15.56 -20.98
N VAL A 610 -9.46 -15.05 -21.28
CA VAL A 610 -10.47 -15.82 -22.03
C VAL A 610 -11.02 -15.10 -23.26
N THR A 611 -11.36 -15.88 -24.27
CA THR A 611 -11.93 -15.39 -25.53
C THR A 611 -13.46 -15.52 -25.58
N ASN A 612 -14.08 -16.42 -24.79
CA ASN A 612 -15.54 -16.58 -24.75
C ASN A 612 -16.16 -16.41 -23.36
N ALA A 613 -15.84 -17.27 -22.38
CA ALA A 613 -16.38 -17.15 -21.02
C ALA A 613 -15.34 -17.56 -19.97
N GLY A 614 -15.12 -16.72 -18.95
CA GLY A 614 -14.28 -17.04 -17.80
C GLY A 614 -14.89 -18.17 -16.97
N ILE A 615 -16.11 -17.96 -16.48
CA ILE A 615 -16.88 -18.97 -15.74
C ILE A 615 -18.29 -19.06 -16.34
N VAL A 616 -18.75 -20.29 -16.56
CA VAL A 616 -20.18 -20.60 -16.73
C VAL A 616 -20.67 -21.20 -15.42
N ALA A 617 -21.60 -20.52 -14.75
CA ALA A 617 -22.06 -20.88 -13.41
C ALA A 617 -23.48 -21.44 -13.41
N ASP A 618 -23.63 -22.68 -12.93
CA ASP A 618 -24.90 -23.38 -12.76
C ASP A 618 -24.85 -24.22 -11.47
N GLY A 619 -25.55 -23.79 -10.42
CA GLY A 619 -25.60 -24.46 -9.11
C GLY A 619 -25.95 -23.55 -7.92
N GLU A 620 -25.83 -24.05 -6.70
CA GLU A 620 -26.10 -23.31 -5.45
C GLU A 620 -24.84 -23.09 -4.59
N ASN A 621 -24.83 -22.03 -3.78
CA ASN A 621 -23.75 -21.68 -2.85
C ASN A 621 -22.36 -21.52 -3.52
N ILE A 622 -22.33 -20.92 -4.71
CA ILE A 622 -21.10 -20.65 -5.45
C ILE A 622 -20.44 -19.37 -4.94
N VAL A 623 -19.18 -19.45 -4.51
CA VAL A 623 -18.36 -18.32 -4.05
C VAL A 623 -17.25 -18.08 -5.06
N ILE A 624 -17.18 -16.87 -5.63
CA ILE A 624 -16.13 -16.43 -6.56
C ILE A 624 -15.46 -15.21 -5.93
N SER A 625 -14.17 -15.28 -5.62
CA SER A 625 -13.50 -14.20 -4.89
C SER A 625 -12.08 -13.89 -5.35
N SER A 626 -11.70 -12.61 -5.38
CA SER A 626 -10.31 -12.19 -5.69
C SER A 626 -9.80 -12.68 -7.07
N CYS A 627 -10.71 -12.93 -8.02
CA CYS A 627 -10.36 -13.38 -9.37
C CYS A 627 -10.21 -12.21 -10.34
N ASN A 628 -9.30 -12.35 -11.32
CA ASN A 628 -9.11 -11.37 -12.38
C ASN A 628 -9.58 -11.95 -13.72
N PHE A 629 -10.50 -11.27 -14.40
CA PHE A 629 -11.04 -11.61 -15.71
C PHE A 629 -10.63 -10.56 -16.72
N THR A 630 -9.87 -10.98 -17.74
CA THR A 630 -9.44 -10.10 -18.84
C THR A 630 -9.91 -10.68 -20.18
N GLY A 631 -10.68 -9.87 -20.92
CA GLY A 631 -11.18 -10.25 -22.23
C GLY A 631 -10.14 -10.06 -23.33
N ILE A 632 -9.88 -11.13 -24.08
CA ILE A 632 -9.16 -11.10 -25.36
C ILE A 632 -10.25 -11.33 -26.42
N ASP A 633 -10.69 -10.30 -27.14
CA ASP A 633 -11.75 -10.35 -28.18
C ASP A 633 -13.22 -10.38 -27.71
N ASN A 634 -13.60 -9.59 -26.71
CA ASN A 634 -15.00 -9.42 -26.26
C ASN A 634 -15.63 -10.65 -25.57
N GLY A 635 -14.85 -11.43 -24.81
CA GLY A 635 -15.37 -12.50 -23.95
C GLY A 635 -16.26 -12.01 -22.78
N TRP A 636 -16.96 -12.93 -22.13
CA TRP A 636 -17.71 -12.73 -20.88
C TRP A 636 -16.86 -13.10 -19.65
N GLY A 637 -16.97 -12.36 -18.56
CA GLY A 637 -16.31 -12.71 -17.30
C GLY A 637 -16.98 -13.91 -16.64
N ILE A 638 -18.17 -13.69 -16.09
CA ILE A 638 -19.01 -14.75 -15.53
C ILE A 638 -20.35 -14.78 -16.28
N ASN A 639 -20.74 -15.96 -16.74
CA ASN A 639 -22.02 -16.21 -17.39
C ASN A 639 -22.86 -17.16 -16.53
N ILE A 640 -23.90 -16.63 -15.90
CA ILE A 640 -24.73 -17.34 -14.93
C ILE A 640 -25.94 -17.95 -15.64
N ILE A 641 -26.05 -19.28 -15.55
CA ILE A 641 -27.21 -20.06 -16.00
C ILE A 641 -28.18 -20.22 -14.83
N SER A 642 -27.68 -20.65 -13.67
CA SER A 642 -28.42 -20.70 -12.41
C SER A 642 -27.47 -20.47 -11.23
N MET A 643 -27.79 -19.54 -10.33
CA MET A 643 -27.02 -19.35 -9.10
C MET A 643 -27.89 -18.90 -7.94
N GLN A 644 -28.00 -19.71 -6.88
CA GLN A 644 -28.69 -19.35 -5.64
C GLN A 644 -27.71 -19.22 -4.47
N ASN A 645 -27.91 -18.23 -3.60
CA ASN A 645 -27.13 -18.02 -2.37
C ASN A 645 -25.60 -17.88 -2.61
N GLY A 646 -25.20 -17.43 -3.79
CA GLY A 646 -23.79 -17.27 -4.17
C GLY A 646 -23.19 -15.93 -3.72
N THR A 647 -21.86 -15.83 -3.80
CA THR A 647 -21.12 -14.58 -3.52
C THR A 647 -20.07 -14.33 -4.60
N ILE A 648 -20.03 -13.12 -5.15
CA ILE A 648 -18.98 -12.66 -6.07
C ILE A 648 -18.31 -11.43 -5.45
N THR A 649 -17.04 -11.53 -5.06
CA THR A 649 -16.39 -10.45 -4.29
C THR A 649 -14.92 -10.23 -4.56
N GLY A 650 -14.45 -8.98 -4.56
CA GLY A 650 -13.01 -8.71 -4.74
C GLY A 650 -12.49 -9.02 -6.15
N CYS A 651 -13.36 -9.25 -7.13
CA CYS A 651 -12.97 -9.63 -8.49
C CYS A 651 -12.76 -8.40 -9.37
N LYS A 652 -11.85 -8.53 -10.35
CA LYS A 652 -11.62 -7.52 -11.39
C LYS A 652 -12.12 -8.03 -12.74
N PHE A 653 -12.94 -7.24 -13.42
CA PHE A 653 -13.51 -7.50 -14.74
C PHE A 653 -13.05 -6.41 -15.70
N ASN A 654 -12.13 -6.77 -16.60
CA ASN A 654 -11.44 -5.80 -17.45
C ASN A 654 -11.57 -6.13 -18.95
N ASN A 655 -11.98 -5.14 -19.75
CA ASN A 655 -12.05 -5.23 -21.22
C ASN A 655 -12.89 -6.42 -21.73
N LEU A 656 -14.01 -6.71 -21.08
CA LEU A 656 -14.95 -7.77 -21.45
C LEU A 656 -16.16 -7.22 -22.21
N MET A 657 -16.88 -8.06 -22.95
CA MET A 657 -18.20 -7.69 -23.46
C MET A 657 -19.20 -7.51 -22.32
N ILE A 658 -19.21 -8.44 -21.36
CA ILE A 658 -20.00 -8.32 -20.12
C ILE A 658 -19.17 -8.85 -18.96
N GLY A 659 -19.03 -8.07 -17.89
CA GLY A 659 -18.38 -8.52 -16.66
C GLY A 659 -19.12 -9.71 -16.04
N ILE A 660 -20.37 -9.50 -15.64
CA ILE A 660 -21.28 -10.55 -15.16
C ILE A 660 -22.56 -10.55 -15.98
N ASN A 661 -22.89 -11.69 -16.58
CA ASN A 661 -24.07 -11.91 -17.41
C ASN A 661 -24.97 -13.00 -16.84
N THR A 662 -26.27 -12.94 -17.14
CA THR A 662 -27.26 -13.98 -16.86
C THR A 662 -27.96 -14.41 -18.14
N GLN A 663 -28.28 -15.70 -18.27
CA GLN A 663 -29.05 -16.22 -19.40
C GLN A 663 -30.46 -16.63 -18.96
N GLY A 664 -31.48 -15.83 -19.34
CA GLY A 664 -32.90 -16.14 -19.11
C GLY A 664 -33.52 -15.51 -17.85
N GLU A 665 -34.86 -15.48 -17.82
CA GLU A 665 -35.66 -14.97 -16.70
C GLU A 665 -35.59 -15.99 -15.54
N SER A 666 -35.14 -15.56 -14.35
CA SER A 666 -35.01 -16.35 -13.10
C SER A 666 -33.72 -17.18 -12.92
N SER A 667 -32.55 -16.65 -13.31
CA SER A 667 -31.26 -17.38 -13.26
C SER A 667 -30.38 -17.07 -12.04
N ILE A 668 -30.63 -16.00 -11.26
CA ILE A 668 -29.82 -15.69 -10.07
C ILE A 668 -30.69 -15.22 -8.90
N GLY A 669 -30.44 -15.71 -7.68
CA GLY A 669 -31.22 -15.29 -6.51
C GLY A 669 -30.51 -15.38 -5.16
N ASN A 670 -30.83 -14.42 -4.28
CA ASN A 670 -30.23 -14.31 -2.94
C ASN A 670 -28.68 -14.25 -2.93
N CYS A 671 -28.06 -13.77 -4.02
CA CYS A 671 -26.62 -13.67 -4.13
C CYS A 671 -26.09 -12.31 -3.66
N THR A 672 -24.81 -12.25 -3.30
CA THR A 672 -24.11 -11.00 -2.96
C THR A 672 -22.99 -10.70 -3.97
N ILE A 673 -22.95 -9.48 -4.50
CA ILE A 673 -21.94 -8.99 -5.44
C ILE A 673 -21.35 -7.70 -4.86
N THR A 674 -20.11 -7.76 -4.36
CA THR A 674 -19.51 -6.65 -3.60
C THR A 674 -18.00 -6.53 -3.79
N TYR A 675 -17.42 -5.34 -3.64
CA TYR A 675 -15.97 -5.11 -3.75
C TYR A 675 -15.37 -5.54 -5.10
N ASN A 676 -16.13 -5.51 -6.19
CA ASN A 676 -15.63 -5.86 -7.51
C ASN A 676 -15.33 -4.60 -8.34
N GLU A 677 -14.36 -4.70 -9.24
CA GLU A 677 -13.98 -3.66 -10.20
C GLU A 677 -14.48 -4.04 -11.60
N PHE A 678 -15.29 -3.19 -12.24
CA PHE A 678 -15.78 -3.34 -13.60
C PHE A 678 -15.23 -2.22 -14.49
N ILE A 679 -14.12 -2.50 -15.18
CA ILE A 679 -13.30 -1.52 -15.89
C ILE A 679 -13.34 -1.79 -17.40
N GLU A 680 -13.62 -0.75 -18.19
CA GLU A 680 -13.52 -0.79 -19.67
C GLU A 680 -14.33 -1.89 -20.36
N ASN A 681 -15.37 -2.41 -19.72
CA ASN A 681 -16.23 -3.43 -20.33
C ASN A 681 -17.25 -2.80 -21.28
N SER A 682 -17.90 -3.57 -22.15
CA SER A 682 -19.08 -3.06 -22.87
C SER A 682 -20.25 -2.88 -21.89
N TRP A 683 -20.59 -3.93 -21.15
CA TRP A 683 -21.46 -3.85 -19.97
C TRP A 683 -20.72 -4.31 -18.71
N GLY A 684 -20.87 -3.58 -17.60
CA GLY A 684 -20.40 -4.08 -16.30
C GLY A 684 -21.23 -5.30 -15.86
N LEU A 685 -22.54 -5.10 -15.76
CA LEU A 685 -23.47 -6.07 -15.18
C LEU A 685 -24.77 -6.24 -15.98
N ASN A 686 -25.17 -7.49 -16.25
CA ASN A 686 -26.47 -7.83 -16.84
C ASN A 686 -27.10 -8.99 -16.06
N LEU A 687 -27.92 -8.67 -15.05
CA LEU A 687 -28.55 -9.66 -14.17
C LEU A 687 -30.06 -9.71 -14.34
N ASN A 688 -30.61 -10.89 -14.60
CA ASN A 688 -32.03 -11.19 -14.56
C ASN A 688 -32.30 -12.17 -13.40
N GLY A 689 -32.75 -11.63 -12.27
CA GLY A 689 -32.92 -12.39 -11.04
C GLY A 689 -33.46 -11.56 -9.89
N GLU A 690 -33.77 -12.19 -8.77
CA GLU A 690 -34.45 -11.54 -7.64
C GLU A 690 -33.64 -11.63 -6.34
N TYR A 691 -33.77 -10.61 -5.48
CA TYR A 691 -33.20 -10.57 -4.13
C TYR A 691 -31.67 -10.61 -4.04
N ASN A 692 -30.96 -10.21 -5.10
CA ASN A 692 -29.51 -10.11 -5.07
C ASN A 692 -29.05 -8.77 -4.49
N TRP A 693 -27.95 -8.76 -3.74
CA TRP A 693 -27.34 -7.58 -3.12
C TRP A 693 -26.12 -7.14 -3.92
N ILE A 694 -26.15 -5.94 -4.49
CA ILE A 694 -25.10 -5.37 -5.33
C ILE A 694 -24.66 -4.04 -4.73
N TYR A 695 -23.52 -4.02 -4.05
CA TYR A 695 -23.04 -2.82 -3.33
C TYR A 695 -21.51 -2.79 -3.23
N LEU A 696 -20.91 -1.61 -3.01
CA LEU A 696 -19.46 -1.43 -2.89
C LEU A 696 -18.65 -1.98 -4.07
N ASN A 697 -19.22 -1.97 -5.28
CA ASN A 697 -18.47 -2.25 -6.51
C ASN A 697 -18.09 -0.96 -7.21
N ASP A 698 -16.98 -0.99 -7.94
CA ASP A 698 -16.47 0.12 -8.72
C ASP A 698 -16.78 -0.11 -10.21
N PHE A 699 -17.43 0.86 -10.83
CA PHE A 699 -17.71 0.84 -12.26
C PHE A 699 -17.01 2.01 -12.94
N GLU A 700 -16.10 1.69 -13.87
CA GLU A 700 -15.26 2.67 -14.54
C GLU A 700 -15.20 2.45 -16.05
N SER A 701 -15.45 3.52 -16.82
CA SER A 701 -15.23 3.55 -18.28
C SER A 701 -15.92 2.44 -19.08
N ASN A 702 -17.03 1.88 -18.58
CA ASN A 702 -17.81 0.89 -19.33
C ASN A 702 -18.54 1.55 -20.52
N THR A 703 -18.40 1.00 -21.72
CA THR A 703 -18.69 1.72 -22.97
C THR A 703 -20.16 1.75 -23.38
N TRP A 704 -20.98 0.78 -22.97
CA TRP A 704 -22.43 0.78 -23.24
C TRP A 704 -23.26 1.15 -22.01
N ALA A 705 -23.08 0.46 -20.88
CA ALA A 705 -23.67 0.84 -19.59
C ALA A 705 -23.00 0.10 -18.42
N ASN A 706 -23.06 0.68 -17.22
CA ASN A 706 -22.60 -0.02 -16.01
C ASN A 706 -23.50 -1.21 -15.67
N PHE A 707 -24.81 -1.10 -15.89
CA PHE A 707 -25.73 -2.23 -15.79
C PHE A 707 -26.91 -2.15 -16.76
N ASN A 708 -27.50 -3.30 -17.09
CA ASN A 708 -28.77 -3.38 -17.82
C ASN A 708 -29.95 -2.96 -16.91
N TYR A 709 -30.89 -2.18 -17.43
CA TYR A 709 -32.09 -1.70 -16.73
C TYR A 709 -32.89 -2.82 -16.06
N ASP A 710 -33.02 -3.96 -16.73
CA ASP A 710 -33.79 -5.09 -16.20
C ASP A 710 -33.17 -5.65 -14.90
N SER A 711 -31.88 -5.42 -14.67
CA SER A 711 -31.18 -5.79 -13.43
C SER A 711 -31.69 -5.05 -12.19
N THR A 712 -32.35 -3.91 -12.37
CA THR A 712 -32.86 -3.09 -11.27
C THR A 712 -34.17 -3.60 -10.69
N PHE A 713 -34.89 -4.46 -11.40
CA PHE A 713 -36.13 -5.04 -10.89
C PHE A 713 -35.79 -6.12 -9.86
N THR A 714 -36.34 -5.99 -8.65
CA THR A 714 -36.28 -6.98 -7.55
C THR A 714 -34.91 -7.22 -6.90
N ASN A 715 -33.85 -6.52 -7.30
CA ASN A 715 -32.51 -6.57 -6.68
C ASN A 715 -32.22 -5.34 -5.82
N TYR A 716 -31.26 -5.45 -4.91
CA TYR A 716 -30.83 -4.40 -3.98
C TYR A 716 -29.50 -3.79 -4.44
N PHE A 717 -29.50 -2.57 -4.96
CA PHE A 717 -28.29 -1.82 -5.33
C PHE A 717 -27.68 -1.03 -4.16
N HIS A 718 -27.86 -1.55 -2.96
CA HIS A 718 -27.31 -1.00 -1.73
C HIS A 718 -27.02 -2.14 -0.76
N SER A 719 -26.12 -1.93 0.18
CA SER A 719 -25.77 -2.91 1.20
C SER A 719 -26.93 -3.16 2.18
N PRO A 720 -26.85 -4.23 3.01
CA PRO A 720 -27.53 -4.27 4.29
C PRO A 720 -27.14 -3.06 5.15
N VAL A 721 -27.76 -2.87 6.31
CA VAL A 721 -27.25 -1.85 7.24
C VAL A 721 -25.86 -2.29 7.69
N LEU A 722 -24.86 -1.46 7.41
CA LEU A 722 -23.45 -1.67 7.74
C LEU A 722 -22.95 -0.53 8.61
N THR A 723 -21.98 -0.84 9.46
CA THR A 723 -21.14 0.17 10.10
C THR A 723 -19.99 0.52 9.16
N TYR A 724 -19.82 1.80 8.84
CA TYR A 724 -18.78 2.25 7.92
C TYR A 724 -18.11 3.53 8.42
N LYS A 725 -16.87 3.74 8.02
CA LYS A 725 -16.10 4.94 8.34
C LYS A 725 -16.02 5.80 7.08
N TYR A 726 -16.44 7.05 7.17
CA TYR A 726 -16.30 8.05 6.12
C TYR A 726 -15.82 9.34 6.76
N ASP A 727 -14.79 9.98 6.20
CA ASP A 727 -14.15 11.18 6.77
C ASP A 727 -13.93 11.08 8.28
N GLY A 728 -13.28 9.99 8.74
CA GLY A 728 -12.95 9.82 10.16
C GLY A 728 -14.10 9.33 11.05
N VAL A 729 -15.35 9.60 10.68
CA VAL A 729 -16.54 9.34 11.52
C VAL A 729 -17.16 7.98 11.20
N VAL A 730 -17.59 7.28 12.25
CA VAL A 730 -18.31 6.01 12.14
C VAL A 730 -19.80 6.27 11.98
N TYR A 731 -20.35 5.79 10.88
CA TYR A 731 -21.75 5.85 10.53
C TYR A 731 -22.38 4.46 10.50
N GLU A 732 -23.70 4.43 10.61
CA GLU A 732 -24.51 3.24 10.39
C GLU A 732 -25.49 3.56 9.25
N GLY A 733 -25.43 2.80 8.16
CA GLY A 733 -26.22 3.10 6.97
C GLY A 733 -26.11 2.03 5.88
N ARG A 734 -26.67 2.31 4.71
CA ARG A 734 -26.60 1.43 3.54
C ARG A 734 -25.71 2.08 2.49
N LEU A 735 -24.73 1.35 2.01
CA LEU A 735 -23.75 1.82 1.03
C LEU A 735 -24.12 1.37 -0.38
N GLY A 736 -23.91 2.25 -1.36
CA GLY A 736 -24.15 1.97 -2.78
C GLY A 736 -22.91 1.44 -3.50
N ASN A 737 -22.95 1.47 -4.84
CA ASN A 737 -21.80 1.23 -5.71
C ASN A 737 -21.16 2.58 -6.11
N TYR A 738 -19.91 2.55 -6.54
CA TYR A 738 -19.18 3.69 -7.04
C TYR A 738 -19.18 3.71 -8.58
N TYR A 739 -19.39 4.88 -9.16
CA TYR A 739 -19.49 5.08 -10.62
C TYR A 739 -18.58 6.22 -11.05
N VAL A 740 -17.48 5.92 -11.74
CA VAL A 740 -16.50 6.91 -12.18
C VAL A 740 -17.09 7.76 -13.31
N GLY A 741 -16.94 9.09 -13.20
CA GLY A 741 -17.28 10.03 -14.27
C GLY A 741 -18.73 10.53 -14.28
N GLU A 742 -19.52 10.22 -13.25
CA GLU A 742 -20.94 10.60 -13.17
C GLU A 742 -21.20 11.77 -12.22
N GLU A 743 -22.10 12.68 -12.63
CA GLU A 743 -22.50 13.83 -11.80
C GLU A 743 -23.60 13.39 -10.81
N LEU A 744 -23.18 12.94 -9.62
CA LEU A 744 -24.04 12.35 -8.58
C LEU A 744 -24.53 13.36 -7.52
N GLY A 745 -24.25 14.65 -7.68
CA GLY A 745 -24.74 15.71 -6.79
C GLY A 745 -23.97 15.79 -5.46
N THR A 746 -24.64 16.22 -4.39
CA THR A 746 -24.06 16.36 -3.05
C THR A 746 -23.96 15.01 -2.34
N SER A 747 -22.83 14.76 -1.67
CA SER A 747 -22.63 13.63 -0.79
C SER A 747 -22.98 14.02 0.65
N VAL A 748 -23.77 13.21 1.34
CA VAL A 748 -24.09 13.36 2.76
C VAL A 748 -23.67 12.06 3.45
N LEU A 749 -22.78 12.16 4.44
CA LEU A 749 -22.21 11.00 5.17
C LEU A 749 -21.55 9.96 4.23
N GLY A 750 -20.95 10.40 3.12
CA GLY A 750 -20.28 9.53 2.16
C GLY A 750 -21.21 8.85 1.15
N ILE A 751 -22.48 9.28 1.09
CA ILE A 751 -23.50 8.73 0.19
C ILE A 751 -24.06 9.88 -0.64
N PHE A 752 -24.00 9.75 -1.97
CA PHE A 752 -24.58 10.73 -2.88
C PHE A 752 -26.11 10.72 -2.87
N ASP A 753 -26.71 11.92 -2.86
CA ASP A 753 -28.16 12.11 -2.84
C ASP A 753 -28.85 11.64 -4.14
N LYS A 754 -28.14 11.63 -5.27
CA LYS A 754 -28.69 11.25 -6.57
C LYS A 754 -28.37 9.78 -6.88
N PRO A 755 -29.38 8.91 -7.01
CA PRO A 755 -29.17 7.54 -7.48
C PRO A 755 -28.71 7.54 -8.95
N TYR A 756 -27.72 6.69 -9.26
CA TYR A 756 -27.26 6.47 -10.63
C TYR A 756 -28.38 5.86 -11.50
N GLY A 757 -28.58 6.40 -12.71
CA GLY A 757 -29.36 5.75 -13.77
C GLY A 757 -30.90 5.82 -13.72
N ILE A 758 -31.54 6.64 -12.86
CA ILE A 758 -33.02 6.75 -12.88
C ILE A 758 -33.51 7.71 -13.98
N VAL A 759 -33.87 7.16 -15.14
CA VAL A 759 -34.99 7.71 -15.95
C VAL A 759 -36.28 7.46 -15.14
N PRO A 760 -37.21 8.43 -14.98
CA PRO A 760 -38.21 8.42 -13.92
C PRO A 760 -39.06 7.14 -13.90
N LEU A 761 -38.92 6.36 -12.84
CA LEU A 761 -39.80 5.26 -12.50
C LEU A 761 -41.18 5.83 -12.16
N ILE A 762 -42.18 5.51 -12.99
CA ILE A 762 -43.59 5.63 -12.65
C ILE A 762 -43.86 4.60 -11.55
N PRO A 763 -44.41 5.00 -10.39
CA PRO A 763 -44.61 4.09 -9.26
C PRO A 763 -45.66 3.02 -9.60
N ARG A 764 -45.39 1.78 -9.19
CA ARG A 764 -46.41 0.79 -8.88
C ARG A 764 -46.21 0.25 -7.48
#